data_AF-A0A3P3TZW8-F1
#
_entry.id   AF-A0A3P3TZW8-F1
#
_cell.length_a   1.000
_cell.length_b   1.000
_cell.length_c   1.000
_cell.angle_alpha   90.00
_cell.angle_beta   90.00
_cell.angle_gamma   90.00
#
_symmetry.space_group_name_H-M   'P 1'
#
loop_
_entity.id
_entity.type
_entity.pdbx_description
1 polymer ?
#
loop_
_entity_poly.entity_id
_entity_poly.type
_entity_poly.pdbx_seq_one_letter_code
_entity_poly.pdbx_strand_id
1 'polypeptide(L)'
;MRLDNRKGPFAARKRGRSVIAGAGALLLLLGWFGGGAFGAAPHVYAADGGKSGYTSDQLEALDFLNEVRAKIGVQPVTLNQEITQAAEAHAKYYNANKEDHPGLSAHSEKEGNKGFTGASVKERIRTAGWSSGSNGAAYGEVMHFKQNSSSSAIQGWLDSAYHRDIILGPRYSEIGIGLVDGTAVVNMAGSGFASAISGGISVYPYDGQTGVPVGFYGHEIPNPLEQFGLEHSGYIISATTETKITSYEAAIKDEDGEEVAYFEELYSQKTLFLFPKKVLKGNHTYTVTLNYRTEASSENQTKTWSFTTGKGPALIALEPVFGEITLNEGGSHRLSFQAIFGDGRSEAVESGITFVSSNSKGLQVSADGVLTGLKAGDYTVKATLDGKTTEISVKVYPKWKTKTYSAAAANLPSDISGHPLQASLEWGLKSGIISPAKDGLLHPDETVSEAEFWTMLLKMYSVNIQAYQPAKATHWADGAYAIAKSRNYPLAGIANAAARSNPVTRTQVAEIVAAADGVNAKGSNAITYVLAKDYVQGVTELSIPGFEGARQLTRGEALQILQHLRQTLGELRARPVNETPAASLPKLPQRKLYVKPAELQDRSLFAEFREDRKLVVEGKFKEFSGQNMVLKVQEKRGSISKHIEDVNVTFDSEGKFHVEAGPYTPEALNLYLYTPDITYFISVQYNTFVDNHYSE
;
A
#
# COMPACT_ATOMS: atom_id res chain seq x y z
N MET A 1 15.59 -62.17 8.21
CA MET A 1 16.45 -62.98 7.32
C MET A 1 17.88 -62.45 7.45
N ARG A 2 18.75 -63.26 8.08
CA ARG A 2 20.23 -63.26 8.21
C ARG A 2 21.07 -62.08 7.66
N LEU A 3 21.89 -61.44 8.52
CA LEU A 3 23.37 -61.59 8.76
C LEU A 3 24.18 -60.56 7.93
N ASP A 4 25.29 -59.92 8.34
CA ASP A 4 26.25 -59.97 9.47
C ASP A 4 27.10 -58.66 9.42
N ASN A 5 27.44 -57.97 10.54
CA ASN A 5 28.77 -57.94 11.23
C ASN A 5 30.00 -57.56 10.36
N ARG A 6 31.04 -56.79 10.75
CA ARG A 6 31.72 -56.39 12.02
C ARG A 6 32.94 -55.52 11.57
N LYS A 7 33.51 -54.50 12.24
CA LYS A 7 34.36 -54.46 13.46
C LYS A 7 35.13 -53.09 13.47
N GLY A 8 35.24 -52.40 14.62
CA GLY A 8 36.25 -51.33 14.88
C GLY A 8 37.52 -51.91 15.55
N PRO A 9 38.24 -51.22 16.48
CA PRO A 9 38.66 -49.80 16.63
C PRO A 9 40.19 -49.68 17.04
N PHE A 10 40.61 -48.57 17.71
CA PHE A 10 41.92 -48.23 18.36
C PHE A 10 42.95 -47.45 17.51
N ALA A 11 43.77 -46.49 17.99
CA ALA A 11 44.03 -45.80 19.26
C ALA A 11 44.93 -44.56 19.03
N ALA A 12 45.04 -43.68 20.03
CA ALA A 12 45.79 -42.41 20.06
C ALA A 12 47.33 -42.50 20.18
N ARG A 13 48.08 -41.43 19.81
CA ARG A 13 49.13 -40.80 20.65
C ARG A 13 49.87 -39.57 20.04
N LYS A 14 49.94 -38.52 20.87
CA LYS A 14 51.06 -37.61 21.27
C LYS A 14 51.93 -36.82 20.25
N ARG A 15 51.85 -35.48 20.44
CA ARG A 15 52.89 -34.45 20.73
C ARG A 15 54.28 -34.51 20.06
N GLY A 16 54.69 -33.37 19.48
CA GLY A 16 56.07 -32.92 19.38
C GLY A 16 56.17 -31.42 19.03
N ARG A 17 56.63 -30.59 19.99
CA ARG A 17 57.09 -29.20 19.81
C ARG A 17 58.53 -29.21 19.27
N SER A 18 58.94 -28.17 18.53
CA SER A 18 60.31 -27.64 18.54
C SER A 18 60.35 -26.19 18.01
N VAL A 19 61.09 -25.36 18.73
CA VAL A 19 61.42 -23.93 18.53
C VAL A 19 62.94 -23.86 18.27
N ILE A 20 63.44 -22.79 17.62
CA ILE A 20 64.76 -22.09 17.76
C ILE A 20 64.99 -21.30 16.44
N ALA A 21 64.92 -19.94 16.41
CA ALA A 21 65.98 -18.91 16.63
C ALA A 21 67.20 -19.06 15.67
N GLY A 22 67.85 -18.06 15.07
CA GLY A 22 67.87 -16.60 15.12
C GLY A 22 69.14 -16.11 14.36
N ALA A 23 69.30 -14.78 14.17
CA ALA A 23 70.47 -14.03 13.64
C ALA A 23 70.77 -14.19 12.13
N GLY A 24 71.09 -13.18 11.32
CA GLY A 24 71.55 -11.81 11.56
C GLY A 24 72.94 -11.61 10.94
N ALA A 25 73.08 -10.88 9.82
CA ALA A 25 74.29 -10.10 9.47
C ALA A 25 74.11 -9.27 8.17
N LEU A 26 74.64 -8.05 8.28
CA LEU A 26 74.78 -6.93 7.36
C LEU A 26 75.93 -7.15 6.35
N LEU A 27 75.83 -6.70 5.09
CA LEU A 27 76.73 -5.71 4.46
C LEU A 27 76.62 -5.61 2.92
N LEU A 28 76.61 -4.35 2.49
CA LEU A 28 76.63 -3.74 1.16
C LEU A 28 77.72 -4.24 0.21
N LEU A 29 77.42 -4.25 -1.11
CA LEU A 29 78.17 -3.48 -2.12
C LEU A 29 77.53 -3.56 -3.54
N LEU A 30 77.09 -2.39 -4.01
CA LEU A 30 77.10 -1.82 -5.38
C LEU A 30 77.25 -2.74 -6.62
N GLY A 31 76.38 -2.52 -7.62
CA GLY A 31 76.68 -2.86 -9.02
C GLY A 31 75.46 -2.99 -9.95
N TRP A 32 75.06 -1.88 -10.55
CA TRP A 32 73.99 -1.72 -11.54
C TRP A 32 74.30 -2.46 -12.86
N PHE A 33 73.34 -3.20 -13.44
CA PHE A 33 72.84 -3.06 -14.83
C PHE A 33 71.85 -4.19 -15.19
N GLY A 34 70.62 -3.79 -15.57
CA GLY A 34 69.86 -4.40 -16.67
C GLY A 34 68.97 -5.63 -16.42
N GLY A 35 67.65 -5.41 -16.48
CA GLY A 35 66.77 -6.30 -17.25
C GLY A 35 65.70 -7.10 -16.50
N GLY A 36 64.56 -6.46 -16.22
CA GLY A 36 63.22 -7.00 -16.48
C GLY A 36 62.67 -8.10 -15.56
N ALA A 37 61.83 -7.69 -14.58
CA ALA A 37 60.76 -8.52 -14.05
C ALA A 37 59.56 -7.65 -13.65
N PHE A 38 58.37 -8.13 -14.01
CA PHE A 38 57.06 -7.54 -13.82
C PHE A 38 56.77 -7.17 -12.36
N GLY A 39 56.42 -5.90 -12.13
CA GLY A 39 55.86 -5.41 -10.88
C GLY A 39 54.67 -4.51 -11.20
N ALA A 40 53.49 -4.87 -10.68
CA ALA A 40 52.29 -4.04 -10.72
C ALA A 40 52.58 -2.69 -10.05
N ALA A 41 52.44 -1.60 -10.81
CA ALA A 41 52.60 -0.26 -10.28
C ALA A 41 51.31 0.16 -9.54
N PRO A 42 51.41 0.76 -8.34
CA PRO A 42 50.32 1.53 -7.79
C PRO A 42 50.23 2.83 -8.62
N HIS A 43 49.09 3.10 -9.23
CA HIS A 43 48.84 4.41 -9.83
C HIS A 43 48.62 5.43 -8.70
N VAL A 44 49.72 5.94 -8.16
CA VAL A 44 49.74 7.23 -7.48
C VAL A 44 49.67 8.27 -8.58
N TYR A 45 48.50 8.89 -8.76
CA TYR A 45 48.41 10.12 -9.53
C TYR A 45 49.14 11.22 -8.74
N ALA A 46 50.29 11.61 -9.25
CA ALA A 46 51.01 12.78 -8.77
C ALA A 46 50.13 14.01 -8.97
N ALA A 47 50.02 14.81 -7.92
CA ALA A 47 49.45 16.14 -7.96
C ALA A 47 50.21 16.98 -8.99
N ASP A 48 49.55 17.29 -10.10
CA ASP A 48 49.99 18.34 -11.00
C ASP A 48 49.24 19.62 -10.64
N GLY A 49 50.01 20.68 -10.40
CA GLY A 49 49.53 21.93 -9.84
C GLY A 49 48.74 22.75 -10.85
N GLY A 50 47.53 23.16 -10.44
CA GLY A 50 46.84 24.33 -10.97
C GLY A 50 46.07 24.15 -12.27
N LYS A 51 44.88 23.51 -12.19
CA LYS A 51 43.64 23.79 -12.97
C LYS A 51 42.56 22.74 -12.64
N SER A 52 41.58 23.06 -11.81
CA SER A 52 40.20 22.56 -12.00
C SER A 52 39.23 23.44 -11.20
N GLY A 53 38.25 24.04 -11.89
CA GLY A 53 37.25 24.92 -11.29
C GLY A 53 36.11 24.18 -10.58
N TYR A 54 36.38 23.00 -10.01
CA TYR A 54 35.38 22.11 -9.38
C TYR A 54 35.59 22.00 -7.87
N THR A 55 34.51 21.79 -7.13
CA THR A 55 34.52 21.62 -5.67
C THR A 55 34.91 20.19 -5.26
N SER A 56 35.29 19.99 -3.99
CA SER A 56 35.53 18.64 -3.46
C SER A 56 34.28 17.76 -3.51
N ASP A 57 33.11 18.34 -3.21
CA ASP A 57 31.81 17.65 -3.30
C ASP A 57 31.51 17.14 -4.71
N GLN A 58 31.82 17.93 -5.76
CA GLN A 58 31.67 17.52 -7.17
C GLN A 58 32.62 16.39 -7.54
N LEU A 59 33.87 16.45 -7.09
CA LEU A 59 34.88 15.42 -7.37
C LEU A 59 34.55 14.10 -6.65
N GLU A 60 34.17 14.17 -5.37
CA GLU A 60 33.74 12.99 -4.59
C GLU A 60 32.50 12.32 -5.21
N ALA A 61 31.54 13.12 -5.66
CA ALA A 61 30.34 12.63 -6.33
C ALA A 61 30.65 11.97 -7.69
N LEU A 62 31.56 12.56 -8.47
CA LEU A 62 32.05 11.98 -9.72
C LEU A 62 32.75 10.63 -9.48
N ASP A 63 33.66 10.58 -8.52
CA ASP A 63 34.43 9.38 -8.19
C ASP A 63 33.50 8.26 -7.74
N PHE A 64 32.54 8.56 -6.85
CA PHE A 64 31.52 7.61 -6.42
C PHE A 64 30.70 7.05 -7.59
N LEU A 65 30.19 7.92 -8.47
CA LEU A 65 29.42 7.48 -9.62
C LEU A 65 30.26 6.63 -10.58
N ASN A 66 31.49 7.03 -10.86
CA ASN A 66 32.36 6.30 -11.76
C ASN A 66 32.80 4.94 -11.19
N GLU A 67 32.95 4.82 -9.87
CA GLU A 67 33.15 3.53 -9.21
C GLU A 67 31.95 2.59 -9.46
N VAL A 68 30.73 3.09 -9.31
CA VAL A 68 29.50 2.33 -9.61
C VAL A 68 29.45 1.94 -11.09
N ARG A 69 29.67 2.91 -12.01
CA ARG A 69 29.65 2.68 -13.47
C ARG A 69 30.66 1.62 -13.88
N ALA A 70 31.87 1.63 -13.31
CA ALA A 70 32.88 0.61 -13.55
C ALA A 70 32.43 -0.79 -13.12
N LYS A 71 31.80 -0.93 -11.94
CA LYS A 71 31.32 -2.22 -11.41
C LYS A 71 30.18 -2.84 -12.24
N ILE A 72 29.40 -2.01 -12.93
CA ILE A 72 28.31 -2.46 -13.81
C ILE A 72 28.72 -2.55 -15.30
N GLY A 73 29.99 -2.29 -15.62
CA GLY A 73 30.52 -2.39 -16.99
C GLY A 73 30.16 -1.21 -17.90
N VAL A 74 29.75 -0.07 -17.34
CA VAL A 74 29.42 1.15 -18.08
C VAL A 74 30.61 2.12 -18.04
N GLN A 75 30.87 2.81 -19.16
CA GLN A 75 32.01 3.73 -19.29
C GLN A 75 31.93 4.89 -18.28
N PRO A 76 33.07 5.35 -17.71
CA PRO A 76 33.06 6.50 -16.82
C PRO A 76 32.64 7.79 -17.54
N VAL A 77 32.10 8.74 -16.78
CA VAL A 77 31.83 10.11 -17.24
C VAL A 77 32.91 11.07 -16.76
N THR A 78 33.02 12.21 -17.41
CA THR A 78 33.96 13.28 -17.05
C THR A 78 33.22 14.58 -16.70
N LEU A 79 33.70 15.31 -15.68
CA LEU A 79 33.10 16.60 -15.32
C LEU A 79 33.34 17.62 -16.43
N ASN A 80 32.27 18.29 -16.84
CA ASN A 80 32.29 19.38 -17.82
C ASN A 80 31.84 20.70 -17.14
N GLN A 81 32.58 21.78 -17.37
CA GLN A 81 32.41 23.02 -16.63
C GLN A 81 31.14 23.75 -17.07
N GLU A 82 30.85 23.76 -18.36
CA GLU A 82 29.67 24.38 -18.95
C GLU A 82 28.40 23.65 -18.47
N ILE A 83 28.40 22.32 -18.48
CA ILE A 83 27.27 21.52 -17.97
C ILE A 83 27.07 21.73 -16.46
N THR A 84 28.17 21.82 -15.71
CA THR A 84 28.16 22.10 -14.25
C THR A 84 27.55 23.47 -13.95
N GLN A 85 27.95 24.49 -14.69
CA GLN A 85 27.37 25.84 -14.57
C GLN A 85 25.86 25.83 -14.85
N ALA A 86 25.41 25.08 -15.87
CA ALA A 86 23.99 24.92 -16.15
C ALA A 86 23.23 24.22 -15.00
N ALA A 87 23.82 23.18 -14.41
CA ALA A 87 23.21 22.47 -13.27
C ALA A 87 23.09 23.38 -12.03
N GLU A 88 24.13 24.13 -11.69
CA GLU A 88 24.11 25.09 -10.58
C GLU A 88 23.14 26.25 -10.83
N ALA A 89 23.08 26.77 -12.06
CA ALA A 89 22.13 27.80 -12.44
C ALA A 89 20.69 27.31 -12.32
N HIS A 90 20.41 26.09 -12.77
CA HIS A 90 19.08 25.50 -12.67
C HIS A 90 18.67 25.24 -11.21
N ALA A 91 19.59 24.77 -10.36
CA ALA A 91 19.34 24.64 -8.92
C ALA A 91 18.95 25.99 -8.28
N LYS A 92 19.66 27.07 -8.63
CA LYS A 92 19.35 28.45 -8.18
C LYS A 92 17.99 28.91 -8.70
N TYR A 93 17.69 28.64 -9.98
CA TYR A 93 16.41 28.96 -10.58
C TYR A 93 15.26 28.25 -9.84
N TYR A 94 15.38 26.94 -9.61
CA TYR A 94 14.36 26.18 -8.90
C TYR A 94 14.13 26.73 -7.49
N ASN A 95 15.20 26.98 -6.73
CA ASN A 95 15.09 27.52 -5.38
C ASN A 95 14.37 28.88 -5.32
N ALA A 96 14.54 29.72 -6.35
CA ALA A 96 13.91 31.03 -6.45
C ALA A 96 12.45 30.99 -6.93
N ASN A 97 12.03 29.93 -7.63
CA ASN A 97 10.73 29.88 -8.32
C ASN A 97 9.88 28.63 -7.99
N LYS A 98 10.29 27.80 -7.02
CA LYS A 98 9.72 26.46 -6.73
C LYS A 98 8.20 26.40 -6.53
N GLU A 99 7.54 27.49 -6.15
CA GLU A 99 6.07 27.54 -5.97
C GLU A 99 5.34 27.30 -7.30
N ASP A 100 5.94 27.69 -8.44
CA ASP A 100 5.38 27.51 -9.77
C ASP A 100 5.72 26.16 -10.42
N HIS A 101 6.52 25.32 -9.73
CA HIS A 101 7.13 24.12 -10.34
C HIS A 101 6.95 22.83 -9.52
N PRO A 102 5.70 22.38 -9.23
CA PRO A 102 5.47 21.10 -8.55
C PRO A 102 5.72 19.88 -9.47
N GLY A 103 6.18 18.77 -8.88
CA GLY A 103 6.34 17.50 -9.59
C GLY A 103 7.30 17.59 -10.79
N LEU A 104 6.91 17.01 -11.93
CA LEU A 104 7.75 16.95 -13.14
C LEU A 104 8.11 18.32 -13.73
N SER A 105 7.35 19.36 -13.40
CA SER A 105 7.66 20.72 -13.87
C SER A 105 8.93 21.32 -13.23
N ALA A 106 9.49 20.67 -12.21
CA ALA A 106 10.76 21.03 -11.59
C ALA A 106 11.94 21.06 -12.58
N HIS A 107 11.90 20.25 -13.63
CA HIS A 107 12.94 20.14 -14.66
C HIS A 107 12.92 21.26 -15.73
N SER A 108 11.91 22.12 -15.68
CA SER A 108 11.67 23.16 -16.69
C SER A 108 11.90 24.55 -16.10
N GLU A 109 12.32 25.49 -16.94
CA GLU A 109 12.32 26.92 -16.59
C GLU A 109 11.28 27.67 -17.41
N LYS A 110 10.74 28.75 -16.84
CA LYS A 110 9.76 29.60 -17.49
C LYS A 110 10.41 30.93 -17.87
N GLU A 111 10.30 31.30 -19.14
CA GLU A 111 10.83 32.58 -19.62
C GLU A 111 10.20 33.74 -18.86
N GLY A 112 11.03 34.74 -18.51
CA GLY A 112 10.63 35.90 -17.71
C GLY A 112 10.80 35.72 -16.20
N ASN A 113 10.95 34.50 -15.70
CA ASN A 113 11.24 34.26 -14.28
C ASN A 113 12.70 34.57 -13.94
N LYS A 114 12.96 34.94 -12.68
CA LYS A 114 14.30 35.33 -12.22
C LYS A 114 15.26 34.13 -12.33
N GLY A 115 16.40 34.35 -12.99
CA GLY A 115 17.44 33.35 -13.15
C GLY A 115 17.24 32.41 -14.35
N PHE A 116 16.29 32.71 -15.24
CA PHE A 116 16.06 31.94 -16.46
C PHE A 116 17.32 31.87 -17.34
N THR A 117 17.64 30.65 -17.79
CA THR A 117 18.78 30.31 -18.66
C THR A 117 18.37 29.43 -19.85
N GLY A 118 17.20 28.79 -19.78
CA GLY A 118 16.62 28.01 -20.87
C GLY A 118 15.48 27.09 -20.40
N ALA A 119 14.45 26.92 -21.22
CA ALA A 119 13.23 26.23 -20.80
C ALA A 119 13.47 24.73 -20.54
N SER A 120 14.36 24.10 -21.31
CA SER A 120 14.74 22.69 -21.20
C SER A 120 16.21 22.51 -20.85
N VAL A 121 16.60 21.36 -20.27
CA VAL A 121 18.01 21.02 -20.00
C VAL A 121 18.89 21.21 -21.24
N LYS A 122 18.37 20.83 -22.42
CA LYS A 122 19.02 20.98 -23.72
C LYS A 122 19.36 22.44 -24.04
N GLU A 123 18.47 23.37 -23.73
CA GLU A 123 18.70 24.80 -23.91
C GLU A 123 19.71 25.31 -22.88
N ARG A 124 19.52 24.97 -21.60
CA ARG A 124 20.39 25.42 -20.51
C ARG A 124 21.85 25.05 -20.71
N ILE A 125 22.15 23.79 -21.03
CA ILE A 125 23.53 23.35 -21.26
C ILE A 125 24.16 24.05 -22.48
N ARG A 126 23.37 24.37 -23.52
CA ARG A 126 23.86 25.13 -24.68
C ARG A 126 24.08 26.60 -24.38
N THR A 127 23.18 27.22 -23.61
CA THR A 127 23.35 28.60 -23.13
C THR A 127 24.63 28.72 -22.31
N ALA A 128 24.97 27.69 -21.53
CA ALA A 128 26.23 27.62 -20.79
C ALA A 128 27.47 27.35 -21.67
N GLY A 129 27.31 27.16 -22.98
CA GLY A 129 28.41 26.99 -23.93
C GLY A 129 28.72 25.54 -24.32
N TRP A 130 27.99 24.55 -23.81
CA TRP A 130 28.20 23.16 -24.22
C TRP A 130 27.77 22.95 -25.68
N SER A 131 28.61 22.27 -26.45
CA SER A 131 28.33 21.95 -27.85
C SER A 131 28.48 20.45 -28.10
N SER A 132 27.53 19.87 -28.83
CA SER A 132 27.59 18.46 -29.22
C SER A 132 28.53 18.28 -30.41
N GLY A 133 29.27 17.17 -30.43
CA GLY A 133 30.02 16.74 -31.61
C GLY A 133 29.13 16.35 -32.80
N SER A 134 29.75 15.91 -33.89
CA SER A 134 29.07 15.55 -35.15
C SER A 134 28.13 14.34 -35.07
N ASN A 135 28.19 13.56 -33.98
CA ASN A 135 27.49 12.27 -33.83
C ASN A 135 26.16 12.39 -33.07
N GLY A 136 25.51 13.55 -33.13
CA GLY A 136 24.31 13.84 -32.36
C GLY A 136 24.58 14.05 -30.86
N ALA A 137 23.52 14.36 -30.11
CA ALA A 137 23.59 14.71 -28.69
C ALA A 137 22.61 13.85 -27.88
N ALA A 138 23.08 13.28 -26.77
CA ALA A 138 22.23 12.80 -25.70
C ALA A 138 22.32 13.76 -24.50
N TYR A 139 21.20 13.98 -23.83
CA TYR A 139 21.13 14.76 -22.60
C TYR A 139 20.13 14.12 -21.63
N GLY A 140 20.31 14.35 -20.34
CA GLY A 140 19.43 13.88 -19.28
C GLY A 140 19.61 14.76 -18.05
N GLU A 141 18.57 14.87 -17.23
CA GLU A 141 18.62 15.63 -15.99
C GLU A 141 17.93 14.84 -14.89
N VAL A 142 18.49 14.93 -13.68
CA VAL A 142 17.90 14.40 -12.46
C VAL A 142 18.02 15.45 -11.36
N MET A 143 17.01 15.53 -10.50
CA MET A 143 16.96 16.50 -9.40
C MET A 143 16.66 15.79 -8.07
N HIS A 144 17.25 16.27 -6.98
CA HIS A 144 17.00 15.76 -5.64
C HIS A 144 17.06 16.88 -4.62
N PHE A 145 16.05 16.95 -3.75
CA PHE A 145 15.92 18.02 -2.77
C PHE A 145 16.39 17.60 -1.38
N LYS A 146 16.65 18.59 -0.53
CA LYS A 146 17.09 18.45 0.88
C LYS A 146 18.38 17.63 1.04
N GLN A 147 19.32 17.82 0.11
CA GLN A 147 20.59 17.10 0.10
C GLN A 147 21.70 17.88 0.80
N ASN A 148 22.58 17.15 1.49
CA ASN A 148 23.74 17.73 2.17
C ASN A 148 25.04 17.54 1.37
N SER A 149 25.04 16.65 0.37
CA SER A 149 26.18 16.40 -0.53
C SER A 149 25.67 15.89 -1.88
N SER A 150 26.45 16.09 -2.95
CA SER A 150 26.14 15.54 -4.27
C SER A 150 26.26 14.03 -4.30
N SER A 151 27.17 13.42 -3.52
CA SER A 151 27.26 11.96 -3.39
C SER A 151 26.00 11.34 -2.80
N SER A 152 25.40 11.97 -1.79
CA SER A 152 24.10 11.55 -1.24
C SER A 152 22.98 11.63 -2.28
N ALA A 153 22.97 12.69 -3.10
CA ALA A 153 22.01 12.83 -4.18
C ALA A 153 22.16 11.71 -5.23
N ILE A 154 23.40 11.40 -5.63
CA ILE A 154 23.70 10.30 -6.55
C ILE A 154 23.23 8.96 -5.99
N GLN A 155 23.51 8.67 -4.72
CA GLN A 155 23.00 7.46 -4.07
C GLN A 155 21.46 7.42 -4.11
N GLY A 156 20.78 8.53 -3.80
CA GLY A 156 19.31 8.61 -3.84
C GLY A 156 18.72 8.31 -5.22
N TRP A 157 19.34 8.79 -6.29
CA TRP A 157 18.92 8.46 -7.66
C TRP A 157 19.28 7.03 -8.07
N LEU A 158 20.42 6.49 -7.60
CA LEU A 158 20.76 5.08 -7.77
C LEU A 158 19.77 4.17 -7.02
N ASP A 159 19.11 4.66 -5.97
CA ASP A 159 18.08 3.92 -5.22
C ASP A 159 16.68 4.03 -5.84
N SER A 160 16.51 4.73 -6.96
CA SER A 160 15.24 4.86 -7.69
C SER A 160 15.25 4.09 -9.03
N ALA A 161 14.10 4.02 -9.71
CA ALA A 161 13.98 3.30 -10.98
C ALA A 161 14.42 4.18 -12.16
N TYR A 162 13.66 5.23 -12.44
CA TYR A 162 13.77 6.02 -13.65
C TYR A 162 14.98 6.95 -13.62
N HIS A 163 15.34 7.54 -12.47
CA HIS A 163 16.58 8.30 -12.37
C HIS A 163 17.83 7.41 -12.53
N ARG A 164 17.81 6.17 -12.03
CA ARG A 164 18.91 5.21 -12.22
C ARG A 164 19.15 4.91 -13.70
N ASP A 165 18.09 4.74 -14.50
CA ASP A 165 18.20 4.52 -15.96
C ASP A 165 18.91 5.69 -16.67
N ILE A 166 18.67 6.92 -16.20
CA ILE A 166 19.35 8.13 -16.70
C ILE A 166 20.82 8.13 -16.26
N ILE A 167 21.10 8.05 -14.96
CA ILE A 167 22.47 8.21 -14.43
C ILE A 167 23.41 7.10 -14.91
N LEU A 168 22.91 5.87 -15.03
CA LEU A 168 23.69 4.73 -15.49
C LEU A 168 23.62 4.52 -17.01
N GLY A 169 23.01 5.46 -17.74
CA GLY A 169 22.86 5.38 -19.19
C GLY A 169 24.23 5.31 -19.92
N PRO A 170 24.44 4.34 -20.81
CA PRO A 170 25.73 4.15 -21.52
C PRO A 170 25.97 5.18 -22.64
N ARG A 171 25.00 6.04 -22.92
CA ARG A 171 25.09 7.12 -23.92
C ARG A 171 25.80 8.38 -23.39
N TYR A 172 25.93 8.50 -22.07
CA TYR A 172 26.52 9.67 -21.43
C TYR A 172 28.02 9.49 -21.22
N SER A 173 28.80 10.53 -21.53
CA SER A 173 30.25 10.61 -21.39
C SER A 173 30.70 11.81 -20.55
N GLU A 174 29.82 12.78 -20.36
CA GLU A 174 30.05 14.01 -19.61
C GLU A 174 28.95 14.20 -18.57
N ILE A 175 29.31 14.84 -17.46
CA ILE A 175 28.41 15.15 -16.35
C ILE A 175 28.66 16.57 -15.86
N GLY A 176 27.62 17.26 -15.44
CA GLY A 176 27.71 18.47 -14.61
C GLY A 176 26.90 18.30 -13.33
N ILE A 177 27.48 18.73 -12.21
CA ILE A 177 26.95 18.48 -10.87
C ILE A 177 26.75 19.82 -10.16
N GLY A 178 25.52 20.16 -9.82
CA GLY A 178 25.19 21.36 -9.03
C GLY A 178 24.51 21.00 -7.72
N LEU A 179 24.92 21.62 -6.63
CA LEU A 179 24.23 21.56 -5.33
C LEU A 179 24.12 22.97 -4.77
N VAL A 180 22.89 23.48 -4.65
CA VAL A 180 22.62 24.83 -4.14
C VAL A 180 21.48 24.79 -3.13
N ASP A 181 21.76 25.22 -1.89
CA ASP A 181 20.80 25.30 -0.78
C ASP A 181 19.94 24.03 -0.60
N GLY A 182 20.56 22.86 -0.76
CA GLY A 182 19.93 21.55 -0.62
C GLY A 182 19.23 21.03 -1.88
N THR A 183 19.25 21.76 -2.99
CA THR A 183 18.77 21.30 -4.30
C THR A 183 19.95 20.80 -5.13
N ALA A 184 20.02 19.48 -5.32
CA ALA A 184 20.98 18.81 -6.18
C ALA A 184 20.40 18.66 -7.60
N VAL A 185 21.20 19.00 -8.61
CA VAL A 185 20.89 18.83 -10.03
C VAL A 185 22.09 18.16 -10.69
N VAL A 186 21.84 17.07 -11.42
CA VAL A 186 22.84 16.47 -12.29
C VAL A 186 22.35 16.50 -13.72
N ASN A 187 23.19 17.06 -14.58
CA ASN A 187 22.99 17.08 -16.02
C ASN A 187 23.98 16.11 -16.66
N MET A 188 23.46 15.17 -17.44
CA MET A 188 24.23 14.19 -18.19
C MET A 188 24.27 14.61 -19.65
N ALA A 189 25.43 14.49 -20.30
CA ALA A 189 25.55 14.70 -21.73
C ALA A 189 26.49 13.69 -22.40
N GLY A 190 26.35 13.56 -23.72
CA GLY A 190 27.20 12.68 -24.51
C GLY A 190 26.77 12.61 -25.97
N SER A 191 27.29 11.62 -26.67
CA SER A 191 26.93 11.38 -28.07
C SER A 191 25.50 10.84 -28.20
N GLY A 192 24.90 10.96 -29.39
CA GLY A 192 23.60 10.34 -29.67
C GLY A 192 23.60 8.81 -29.64
N PHE A 193 24.78 8.18 -29.61
CA PHE A 193 24.97 6.74 -29.62
C PHE A 193 25.37 6.22 -28.24
N ALA A 194 24.82 5.07 -27.86
CA ALA A 194 25.23 4.36 -26.65
C ALA A 194 26.61 3.72 -26.84
N SER A 195 27.45 3.82 -25.82
CA SER A 195 28.68 3.01 -25.74
C SER A 195 28.32 1.56 -25.43
N ALA A 196 29.22 0.64 -25.79
CA ALA A 196 29.07 -0.77 -25.40
C ALA A 196 29.15 -0.92 -23.87
N ILE A 197 28.33 -1.82 -23.33
CA ILE A 197 28.34 -2.27 -21.95
C ILE A 197 29.28 -3.48 -21.88
N SER A 198 30.26 -3.45 -20.99
CA SER A 198 31.16 -4.59 -20.78
C SER A 198 30.35 -5.82 -20.35
N GLY A 199 30.43 -6.91 -21.12
CA GLY A 199 29.63 -8.12 -20.89
C GLY A 199 28.19 -8.06 -21.43
N GLY A 200 27.82 -7.00 -22.16
CA GLY A 200 26.54 -6.87 -22.88
C GLY A 200 25.32 -6.54 -22.03
N ILE A 201 25.44 -6.58 -20.70
CA ILE A 201 24.37 -6.31 -19.74
C ILE A 201 24.91 -5.66 -18.47
N SER A 202 24.24 -4.60 -18.02
CA SER A 202 24.51 -3.89 -16.77
C SER A 202 23.45 -4.28 -15.75
N VAL A 203 23.85 -4.61 -14.52
CA VAL A 203 22.93 -4.98 -13.43
C VAL A 203 23.15 -4.11 -12.20
N TYR A 204 22.07 -3.74 -11.52
CA TYR A 204 22.13 -3.00 -10.26
C TYR A 204 21.06 -3.50 -9.27
N PRO A 205 21.35 -3.76 -7.98
CA PRO A 205 22.67 -3.74 -7.34
C PRO A 205 23.74 -4.53 -8.10
N TYR A 206 24.96 -4.02 -8.13
CA TYR A 206 26.05 -4.69 -8.86
C TYR A 206 26.44 -5.99 -8.14
N ASP A 207 27.10 -6.90 -8.87
CA ASP A 207 27.49 -8.20 -8.31
C ASP A 207 28.42 -8.04 -7.10
N GLY A 208 28.03 -8.64 -5.98
CA GLY A 208 28.72 -8.54 -4.69
C GLY A 208 28.49 -7.22 -3.94
N GLN A 209 27.55 -6.36 -4.35
CA GLN A 209 27.26 -5.12 -3.63
C GLN A 209 26.76 -5.41 -2.21
N THR A 210 27.33 -4.74 -1.22
CA THR A 210 26.91 -4.87 0.19
C THR A 210 26.28 -3.58 0.70
N GLY A 211 25.46 -3.67 1.74
CA GLY A 211 24.83 -2.49 2.35
C GLY A 211 23.68 -1.92 1.53
N VAL A 212 23.12 -2.71 0.61
CA VAL A 212 21.97 -2.32 -0.21
C VAL A 212 20.77 -2.03 0.70
N PRO A 213 20.00 -0.95 0.50
CA PRO A 213 18.77 -0.75 1.25
C PRO A 213 17.83 -1.96 1.12
N VAL A 214 16.92 -2.13 2.08
CA VAL A 214 16.02 -3.30 2.10
C VAL A 214 14.76 -3.10 1.25
N GLY A 215 14.39 -1.84 0.96
CA GLY A 215 13.12 -1.48 0.36
C GLY A 215 13.24 -0.33 -0.63
N PHE A 216 12.22 -0.21 -1.49
CA PHE A 216 11.95 0.95 -2.33
C PHE A 216 10.59 1.53 -1.94
N TYR A 217 10.54 2.83 -1.66
CA TYR A 217 9.41 3.46 -0.94
C TYR A 217 8.63 4.47 -1.80
N GLY A 218 8.73 4.36 -3.13
CA GLY A 218 7.97 5.20 -4.05
C GLY A 218 8.30 6.69 -3.98
N HIS A 219 9.45 7.07 -3.42
CA HIS A 219 9.94 8.45 -3.39
C HIS A 219 10.56 8.87 -4.73
N GLU A 220 9.83 8.65 -5.82
CA GLU A 220 10.21 9.00 -7.19
C GLU A 220 8.99 9.57 -7.92
N ILE A 221 9.22 10.50 -8.85
CA ILE A 221 8.15 11.09 -9.67
C ILE A 221 8.57 10.94 -11.15
N PRO A 222 7.83 10.16 -11.97
CA PRO A 222 6.68 9.34 -11.59
C PRO A 222 7.07 8.16 -10.68
N ASN A 223 6.14 7.72 -9.82
CA ASN A 223 6.38 6.59 -8.92
C ASN A 223 6.06 5.26 -9.63
N PRO A 224 7.05 4.37 -9.87
CA PRO A 224 6.82 3.12 -10.59
C PRO A 224 5.90 2.15 -9.82
N LEU A 225 5.70 2.31 -8.51
CA LEU A 225 4.85 1.40 -7.72
C LEU A 225 3.34 1.66 -7.86
N GLU A 226 2.94 2.84 -8.35
CA GLU A 226 1.53 3.20 -8.51
C GLU A 226 0.79 2.23 -9.43
N GLN A 227 1.47 1.73 -10.47
CA GLN A 227 0.91 0.76 -11.41
C GLN A 227 0.54 -0.59 -10.75
N PHE A 228 1.13 -0.89 -9.59
CA PHE A 228 0.87 -2.10 -8.82
C PHE A 228 -0.06 -1.85 -7.62
N GLY A 229 -0.46 -0.59 -7.38
CA GLY A 229 -1.25 -0.20 -6.21
C GLY A 229 -0.51 -0.36 -4.88
N LEU A 230 0.82 -0.18 -4.89
CA LEU A 230 1.68 -0.37 -3.71
C LEU A 230 2.26 0.96 -3.22
N GLU A 231 2.37 1.08 -1.90
CA GLU A 231 3.10 2.19 -1.27
C GLU A 231 4.62 1.93 -1.24
N HIS A 232 5.04 0.66 -1.16
CA HIS A 232 6.44 0.26 -1.11
C HIS A 232 6.66 -1.18 -1.63
N SER A 233 7.90 -1.51 -1.96
CA SER A 233 8.37 -2.85 -2.33
C SER A 233 9.69 -3.17 -1.61
N GLY A 234 10.23 -4.38 -1.80
CA GLY A 234 11.66 -4.60 -1.56
C GLY A 234 12.52 -3.78 -2.49
N TYR A 235 13.81 -3.72 -2.19
CA TYR A 235 14.75 -2.89 -2.94
C TYR A 235 14.72 -3.21 -4.44
N ILE A 236 14.68 -2.15 -5.25
CA ILE A 236 14.54 -2.26 -6.70
C ILE A 236 15.82 -2.77 -7.36
N ILE A 237 15.66 -3.82 -8.16
CA ILE A 237 16.72 -4.45 -8.94
C ILE A 237 16.51 -4.08 -10.41
N SER A 238 17.57 -3.83 -11.16
CA SER A 238 17.52 -3.46 -12.57
C SER A 238 18.54 -4.22 -13.40
N ALA A 239 18.17 -4.56 -14.63
CA ALA A 239 19.05 -5.11 -15.64
C ALA A 239 18.85 -4.39 -16.98
N THR A 240 19.92 -3.80 -17.52
CA THR A 240 19.89 -2.96 -18.73
C THR A 240 20.78 -3.55 -19.82
N THR A 241 20.23 -3.69 -21.02
CA THR A 241 20.95 -4.17 -22.21
C THR A 241 21.20 -3.07 -23.24
N GLU A 242 22.16 -3.27 -24.14
CA GLU A 242 22.49 -2.30 -25.19
C GLU A 242 21.35 -2.14 -26.22
N THR A 243 20.73 -3.26 -26.59
CA THR A 243 19.60 -3.35 -27.52
C THR A 243 18.35 -3.84 -26.82
N LYS A 244 17.21 -3.83 -27.50
CA LYS A 244 15.91 -4.15 -26.89
C LYS A 244 15.89 -5.56 -26.33
N ILE A 245 15.31 -5.75 -25.14
CA ILE A 245 15.02 -7.07 -24.57
C ILE A 245 13.78 -7.62 -25.29
N THR A 246 13.90 -8.80 -25.89
CA THR A 246 12.82 -9.44 -26.68
C THR A 246 12.11 -10.56 -25.93
N SER A 247 12.80 -11.20 -24.97
CA SER A 247 12.22 -12.14 -24.01
C SER A 247 13.07 -12.16 -22.75
N TYR A 248 12.45 -12.38 -21.60
CA TYR A 248 13.17 -12.51 -20.34
C TYR A 248 12.40 -13.39 -19.34
N GLU A 249 13.14 -13.98 -18.40
CA GLU A 249 12.62 -14.71 -17.24
C GLU A 249 13.62 -14.52 -16.09
N ALA A 250 13.15 -14.01 -14.96
CA ALA A 250 13.99 -13.75 -13.80
C ALA A 250 13.60 -14.64 -12.60
N ALA A 251 14.57 -14.88 -11.72
CA ALA A 251 14.36 -15.51 -10.43
C ALA A 251 15.20 -14.80 -9.38
N ILE A 252 14.64 -14.58 -8.20
CA ILE A 252 15.33 -14.02 -7.04
C ILE A 252 15.24 -15.05 -5.92
N LYS A 253 16.38 -15.40 -5.32
CA LYS A 253 16.46 -16.31 -4.18
C LYS A 253 17.22 -15.68 -3.03
N ASP A 254 16.80 -15.94 -1.80
CA ASP A 254 17.60 -15.60 -0.62
C ASP A 254 18.73 -16.62 -0.39
N GLU A 255 19.55 -16.41 0.65
CA GLU A 255 20.69 -17.29 0.93
C GLU A 255 20.31 -18.72 1.34
N ASP A 256 19.06 -18.94 1.78
CA ASP A 256 18.52 -20.26 2.12
C ASP A 256 17.98 -20.99 0.87
N GLY A 257 17.92 -20.28 -0.26
CA GLY A 257 17.42 -20.79 -1.54
C GLY A 257 15.91 -20.61 -1.74
N GLU A 258 15.24 -19.90 -0.83
CA GLU A 258 13.81 -19.60 -0.90
C GLU A 258 13.54 -18.53 -1.97
N GLU A 259 12.45 -18.70 -2.72
CA GLU A 259 12.09 -17.75 -3.78
C GLU A 259 11.50 -16.45 -3.23
N VAL A 260 11.96 -15.33 -3.76
CA VAL A 260 11.45 -14.00 -3.48
C VAL A 260 10.54 -13.57 -4.63
N ALA A 261 9.23 -13.56 -4.39
CA ALA A 261 8.26 -13.07 -5.36
C ALA A 261 8.49 -11.59 -5.67
N TYR A 262 8.28 -11.19 -6.92
CA TYR A 262 8.47 -9.81 -7.39
C TYR A 262 7.36 -9.37 -8.38
N PHE A 263 7.25 -8.06 -8.58
CA PHE A 263 6.62 -7.42 -9.74
C PHE A 263 7.70 -6.97 -10.72
N GLU A 264 7.36 -6.77 -11.99
CA GLU A 264 8.33 -6.42 -13.02
C GLU A 264 7.82 -5.33 -13.96
N GLU A 265 8.74 -4.54 -14.50
CA GLU A 265 8.48 -3.54 -15.54
C GLU A 265 9.61 -3.58 -16.56
N LEU A 266 9.28 -3.80 -17.84
CA LEU A 266 10.23 -3.59 -18.95
C LEU A 266 10.15 -2.14 -19.42
N TYR A 267 10.98 -1.29 -18.84
CA TYR A 267 11.09 0.13 -19.16
C TYR A 267 11.98 0.37 -20.39
N SER A 268 11.60 1.37 -21.20
CA SER A 268 12.31 1.79 -22.42
C SER A 268 12.63 0.68 -23.44
N GLN A 269 12.00 -0.50 -23.29
CA GLN A 269 12.30 -1.76 -24.00
C GLN A 269 13.72 -2.32 -23.74
N LYS A 270 14.51 -1.73 -22.84
CA LYS A 270 15.92 -2.08 -22.62
C LYS A 270 16.30 -2.32 -21.17
N THR A 271 15.51 -1.79 -20.22
CA THR A 271 15.78 -1.90 -18.79
C THR A 271 14.64 -2.66 -18.13
N LEU A 272 14.95 -3.84 -17.60
CA LEU A 272 14.04 -4.62 -16.78
C LEU A 272 14.21 -4.21 -15.31
N PHE A 273 13.15 -3.71 -14.70
CA PHE A 273 13.07 -3.49 -13.25
C PHE A 273 12.34 -4.66 -12.59
N LEU A 274 12.86 -5.13 -11.46
CA LEU A 274 12.24 -6.12 -10.58
C LEU A 274 12.01 -5.48 -9.21
N PHE A 275 10.78 -5.56 -8.73
CA PHE A 275 10.31 -5.01 -7.46
C PHE A 275 9.87 -6.15 -6.55
N PRO A 276 10.71 -6.63 -5.61
CA PRO A 276 10.31 -7.67 -4.68
C PRO A 276 9.01 -7.30 -3.93
N LYS A 277 8.06 -8.23 -3.80
CA LYS A 277 6.72 -7.92 -3.26
C LYS A 277 6.73 -7.55 -1.77
N LYS A 278 7.80 -7.89 -1.05
CA LYS A 278 8.01 -7.59 0.36
C LYS A 278 9.34 -6.88 0.53
N VAL A 279 9.44 -6.04 1.56
CA VAL A 279 10.72 -5.49 2.01
C VAL A 279 11.69 -6.63 2.29
N LEU A 280 12.91 -6.52 1.77
CA LEU A 280 13.93 -7.55 1.93
C LEU A 280 14.39 -7.61 3.39
N LYS A 281 14.85 -8.78 3.84
CA LYS A 281 15.44 -8.92 5.17
C LYS A 281 16.79 -8.19 5.19
N GLY A 282 17.19 -7.65 6.33
CA GLY A 282 18.44 -6.91 6.48
C GLY A 282 19.64 -7.81 6.85
N ASN A 283 20.82 -7.52 6.29
CA ASN A 283 22.02 -8.38 6.35
C ASN A 283 21.83 -9.76 5.70
N HIS A 284 20.99 -9.84 4.68
CA HIS A 284 20.71 -11.05 3.92
C HIS A 284 21.27 -10.94 2.50
N THR A 285 21.64 -12.07 1.90
CA THR A 285 22.20 -12.11 0.54
C THR A 285 21.17 -12.66 -0.43
N TYR A 286 20.91 -11.90 -1.49
CA TYR A 286 19.97 -12.28 -2.53
C TYR A 286 20.72 -12.57 -3.83
N THR A 287 20.38 -13.68 -4.47
CA THR A 287 20.89 -14.08 -5.77
C THR A 287 19.82 -13.88 -6.83
N VAL A 288 20.14 -13.12 -7.88
CA VAL A 288 19.27 -12.90 -9.03
C VAL A 288 19.81 -13.69 -10.22
N THR A 289 18.93 -14.42 -10.91
CA THR A 289 19.23 -15.07 -12.18
C THR A 289 18.27 -14.55 -13.24
N LEU A 290 18.80 -14.08 -14.36
CA LEU A 290 18.05 -13.55 -15.49
C LEU A 290 18.41 -14.34 -16.74
N ASN A 291 17.44 -15.05 -17.32
CA ASN A 291 17.52 -15.58 -18.66
C ASN A 291 16.89 -14.56 -19.62
N TYR A 292 17.58 -14.18 -20.68
CA TYR A 292 17.10 -13.13 -21.58
C TYR A 292 17.56 -13.30 -23.02
N ARG A 293 16.87 -12.61 -23.94
CA ARG A 293 17.27 -12.41 -25.33
C ARG A 293 17.20 -10.93 -25.68
N THR A 294 18.00 -10.51 -26.63
CA THR A 294 18.00 -9.14 -27.13
C THR A 294 17.80 -9.08 -28.64
N GLU A 295 17.46 -7.92 -29.18
CA GLU A 295 17.37 -7.70 -30.63
C GLU A 295 18.69 -8.03 -31.35
N ALA A 296 19.83 -7.78 -30.70
CA ALA A 296 21.15 -8.15 -31.25
C ALA A 296 21.48 -9.66 -31.23
N SER A 297 20.77 -10.48 -30.45
CA SER A 297 21.10 -11.90 -30.26
C SER A 297 19.83 -12.72 -29.98
N SER A 298 19.49 -13.61 -30.92
CA SER A 298 18.36 -14.54 -30.77
C SER A 298 18.65 -15.74 -29.85
N GLU A 299 19.91 -15.96 -29.47
CA GLU A 299 20.30 -16.98 -28.48
C GLU A 299 19.91 -16.56 -27.06
N ASN A 300 19.51 -17.53 -26.24
CA ASN A 300 19.25 -17.31 -24.81
C ASN A 300 20.57 -17.05 -24.08
N GLN A 301 20.63 -15.92 -23.38
CA GLN A 301 21.72 -15.54 -22.50
C GLN A 301 21.28 -15.66 -21.04
N THR A 302 22.24 -15.89 -20.14
CA THR A 302 21.98 -15.96 -18.70
C THR A 302 22.94 -15.07 -17.94
N LYS A 303 22.39 -14.24 -17.04
CA LYS A 303 23.15 -13.42 -16.08
C LYS A 303 22.74 -13.81 -14.67
N THR A 304 23.72 -14.21 -13.85
CA THR A 304 23.53 -14.46 -12.42
C THR A 304 24.44 -13.53 -11.63
N TRP A 305 23.90 -12.92 -10.58
CA TRP A 305 24.65 -12.05 -9.67
C TRP A 305 24.01 -12.04 -8.28
N SER A 306 24.73 -11.52 -7.29
CA SER A 306 24.23 -11.43 -5.92
C SER A 306 24.47 -10.06 -5.30
N PHE A 307 23.70 -9.72 -4.27
CA PHE A 307 23.92 -8.55 -3.43
C PHE A 307 23.49 -8.81 -1.99
N THR A 308 24.06 -8.08 -1.04
CA THR A 308 23.77 -8.19 0.38
C THR A 308 23.13 -6.90 0.89
N THR A 309 21.95 -7.02 1.49
CA THR A 309 21.26 -5.89 2.11
C THR A 309 22.02 -5.40 3.35
N GLY A 310 21.90 -4.11 3.65
CA GLY A 310 22.31 -3.55 4.95
C GLY A 310 21.37 -4.00 6.07
N LYS A 311 21.58 -3.49 7.28
CA LYS A 311 20.82 -3.89 8.48
C LYS A 311 19.29 -3.73 8.36
N GLY A 312 18.82 -2.86 7.48
CA GLY A 312 17.42 -2.43 7.45
C GLY A 312 17.07 -1.52 8.63
N PRO A 313 15.85 -0.96 8.65
CA PRO A 313 15.43 -0.06 9.71
C PRO A 313 15.24 -0.83 11.03
N ALA A 314 15.69 -0.25 12.14
CA ALA A 314 15.54 -0.88 13.44
C ALA A 314 14.09 -0.84 13.91
N LEU A 315 13.59 -1.93 14.50
CA LEU A 315 12.33 -1.93 15.23
C LEU A 315 12.44 -0.97 16.43
N ILE A 316 11.60 0.07 16.46
CA ILE A 316 11.52 1.02 17.56
C ILE A 316 10.48 0.56 18.57
N ALA A 317 9.30 0.18 18.10
CA ALA A 317 8.16 -0.18 18.94
C ALA A 317 7.32 -1.30 18.33
N LEU A 318 6.59 -2.00 19.20
CA LEU A 318 5.52 -2.93 18.85
C LEU A 318 4.24 -2.35 19.43
N GLU A 319 3.24 -2.09 18.60
CA GLU A 319 1.99 -1.46 19.02
C GLU A 319 0.80 -2.40 18.73
N PRO A 320 -0.11 -2.63 19.69
CA PRO A 320 -1.32 -3.39 19.41
C PRO A 320 -2.28 -2.55 18.56
N VAL A 321 -2.94 -3.17 17.60
CA VAL A 321 -4.02 -2.50 16.83
C VAL A 321 -5.11 -2.02 17.80
N PHE A 322 -5.48 -2.86 18.77
CA PHE A 322 -6.39 -2.49 19.86
C PHE A 322 -5.67 -2.64 21.20
N GLY A 323 -5.52 -1.52 21.94
CA GLY A 323 -4.90 -1.54 23.28
C GLY A 323 -5.79 -2.10 24.39
N GLU A 324 -7.09 -2.24 24.14
CA GLU A 324 -8.08 -2.81 25.05
C GLU A 324 -8.95 -3.82 24.32
N ILE A 325 -9.06 -5.03 24.86
CA ILE A 325 -9.89 -6.12 24.33
C ILE A 325 -10.95 -6.49 25.36
N THR A 326 -12.18 -6.70 24.91
CA THR A 326 -13.25 -7.27 25.73
C THR A 326 -13.62 -8.67 25.24
N LEU A 327 -13.88 -9.57 26.18
CA LEU A 327 -14.27 -10.95 25.90
C LEU A 327 -15.42 -11.38 26.82
N ASN A 328 -16.13 -12.43 26.44
CA ASN A 328 -16.96 -13.19 27.36
C ASN A 328 -16.19 -14.42 27.86
N GLU A 329 -16.59 -14.99 28.99
CA GLU A 329 -16.21 -16.35 29.35
C GLU A 329 -16.61 -17.34 28.24
N GLY A 330 -15.64 -18.12 27.79
CA GLY A 330 -15.70 -19.02 26.63
C GLY A 330 -15.48 -18.33 25.27
N GLY A 331 -15.40 -17.00 25.24
CA GLY A 331 -15.14 -16.22 24.03
C GLY A 331 -13.65 -16.21 23.66
N SER A 332 -13.37 -15.91 22.40
CA SER A 332 -12.01 -15.87 21.85
C SER A 332 -11.78 -14.67 20.94
N HIS A 333 -10.55 -14.18 20.87
CA HIS A 333 -10.17 -13.05 20.02
C HIS A 333 -8.69 -13.14 19.62
N ARG A 334 -8.38 -12.94 18.34
CA ARG A 334 -6.99 -12.89 17.84
C ARG A 334 -6.45 -11.47 17.98
N LEU A 335 -5.31 -11.33 18.67
CA LEU A 335 -4.59 -10.06 18.76
C LEU A 335 -3.91 -9.73 17.43
N SER A 336 -3.82 -8.43 17.12
CA SER A 336 -3.13 -7.90 15.94
C SER A 336 -2.19 -6.77 16.35
N PHE A 337 -1.05 -6.65 15.67
CA PHE A 337 0.01 -5.70 16.02
C PHE A 337 0.61 -5.02 14.79
N GLN A 338 1.19 -3.85 15.05
CA GLN A 338 1.99 -3.07 14.12
C GLN A 338 3.43 -2.96 14.67
N ALA A 339 4.41 -3.21 13.83
CA ALA A 339 5.83 -2.96 14.09
C ALA A 339 6.19 -1.56 13.58
N ILE A 340 6.67 -0.70 14.47
CA ILE A 340 7.10 0.67 14.15
C ILE A 340 8.61 0.70 13.99
N PHE A 341 9.09 1.21 12.87
CA PHE A 341 10.50 1.19 12.47
C PHE A 341 11.14 2.57 12.51
N GLY A 342 12.48 2.59 12.57
CA GLY A 342 13.30 3.82 12.67
C GLY A 342 13.20 4.80 11.52
N ASP A 343 12.72 4.34 10.37
CA ASP A 343 12.41 5.12 9.18
C ASP A 343 10.99 5.72 9.20
N GLY A 344 10.23 5.52 10.30
CA GLY A 344 8.85 6.00 10.45
C GLY A 344 7.79 5.05 9.89
N ARG A 345 8.18 3.90 9.33
CA ARG A 345 7.27 2.90 8.77
C ARG A 345 6.54 2.12 9.87
N SER A 346 5.32 1.67 9.55
CA SER A 346 4.53 0.74 10.35
C SER A 346 4.16 -0.47 9.51
N GLU A 347 4.37 -1.70 10.02
CA GLU A 347 3.98 -2.93 9.32
C GLU A 347 3.19 -3.88 10.20
N ALA A 348 2.20 -4.57 9.61
CA ALA A 348 1.48 -5.62 10.31
C ALA A 348 2.41 -6.78 10.66
N VAL A 349 2.34 -7.25 11.90
CA VAL A 349 3.16 -8.37 12.37
C VAL A 349 2.34 -9.67 12.32
N GLU A 350 2.75 -10.60 11.46
CA GLU A 350 2.04 -11.87 11.27
C GLU A 350 2.55 -13.00 12.18
N SER A 351 3.81 -12.94 12.64
CA SER A 351 4.43 -13.97 13.48
C SER A 351 5.63 -13.43 14.27
N GLY A 352 6.23 -14.26 15.12
CA GLY A 352 7.44 -13.91 15.90
C GLY A 352 7.18 -13.21 17.24
N ILE A 353 5.92 -12.87 17.53
CA ILE A 353 5.54 -12.28 18.83
C ILE A 353 5.43 -13.39 19.89
N THR A 354 6.03 -13.15 21.05
CA THR A 354 5.83 -13.98 22.24
C THR A 354 4.81 -13.33 23.18
N PHE A 355 3.89 -14.13 23.70
CA PHE A 355 2.78 -13.66 24.53
C PHE A 355 2.85 -14.24 25.95
N VAL A 356 2.56 -13.40 26.93
CA VAL A 356 2.44 -13.80 28.34
C VAL A 356 1.17 -13.20 28.94
N SER A 357 0.26 -14.05 29.39
CA SER A 357 -0.92 -13.63 30.17
C SER A 357 -0.55 -13.40 31.63
N SER A 358 -1.06 -12.33 32.22
CA SER A 358 -0.98 -12.03 33.66
C SER A 358 -1.54 -13.15 34.54
N ASN A 359 -2.53 -13.92 34.06
CA ASN A 359 -3.07 -15.08 34.76
C ASN A 359 -3.73 -16.07 33.79
N SER A 360 -2.99 -17.13 33.45
CA SER A 360 -3.43 -18.17 32.51
C SER A 360 -4.63 -19.01 32.96
N LYS A 361 -5.00 -18.98 34.26
CA LYS A 361 -6.21 -19.65 34.77
C LYS A 361 -7.48 -18.87 34.44
N GLY A 362 -7.36 -17.57 34.19
CA GLY A 362 -8.48 -16.70 33.88
C GLY A 362 -8.53 -16.25 32.42
N LEU A 363 -7.37 -16.06 31.79
CA LEU A 363 -7.22 -15.70 30.39
C LEU A 363 -6.05 -16.47 29.77
N GLN A 364 -6.33 -17.33 28.80
CA GLN A 364 -5.29 -18.00 28.02
C GLN A 364 -4.93 -17.19 26.78
N VAL A 365 -3.67 -17.32 26.34
CA VAL A 365 -3.18 -16.81 25.06
C VAL A 365 -2.33 -17.89 24.40
N SER A 366 -2.62 -18.19 23.14
CA SER A 366 -1.86 -19.16 22.34
C SER A 366 -0.59 -18.53 21.74
N ALA A 367 0.28 -19.38 21.17
CA ALA A 367 1.51 -18.92 20.51
C ALA A 367 1.23 -18.02 19.29
N ASP A 368 0.10 -18.20 18.61
CA ASP A 368 -0.35 -17.37 17.50
C ASP A 368 -1.21 -16.17 17.92
N GLY A 369 -1.25 -15.85 19.23
CA GLY A 369 -1.89 -14.63 19.75
C GLY A 369 -3.42 -14.70 19.87
N VAL A 370 -4.00 -15.90 19.93
CA VAL A 370 -5.44 -16.08 20.16
C VAL A 370 -5.73 -16.13 21.66
N LEU A 371 -6.53 -15.19 22.13
CA LEU A 371 -7.04 -15.12 23.50
C LEU A 371 -8.23 -16.06 23.69
N THR A 372 -8.33 -16.66 24.87
CA THR A 372 -9.53 -17.38 25.33
C THR A 372 -9.86 -16.98 26.76
N GLY A 373 -11.03 -16.37 26.96
CA GLY A 373 -11.51 -15.95 28.28
C GLY A 373 -12.05 -17.14 29.05
N LEU A 374 -11.41 -17.51 30.17
CA LEU A 374 -11.85 -18.65 31.00
C LEU A 374 -12.69 -18.22 32.20
N LYS A 375 -12.35 -17.07 32.79
CA LYS A 375 -13.03 -16.54 33.98
C LYS A 375 -13.15 -15.04 33.91
N ALA A 376 -14.31 -14.51 34.31
CA ALA A 376 -14.54 -13.08 34.39
C ALA A 376 -13.51 -12.39 35.30
N GLY A 377 -13.02 -11.23 34.85
CA GLY A 377 -11.96 -10.48 35.51
C GLY A 377 -11.26 -9.51 34.56
N ASP A 378 -10.38 -8.70 35.13
CA ASP A 378 -9.48 -7.82 34.40
C ASP A 378 -8.09 -8.47 34.35
N TYR A 379 -7.50 -8.51 33.15
CA TYR A 379 -6.23 -9.16 32.85
C TYR A 379 -5.38 -8.25 31.98
N THR A 380 -4.07 -8.53 31.94
CA THR A 380 -3.17 -8.00 30.92
C THR A 380 -2.48 -9.12 30.15
N VAL A 381 -2.13 -8.83 28.90
CA VAL A 381 -1.27 -9.67 28.06
C VAL A 381 -0.06 -8.86 27.64
N LYS A 382 1.13 -9.36 27.92
CA LYS A 382 2.39 -8.78 27.45
C LYS A 382 2.78 -9.45 26.14
N ALA A 383 3.03 -8.64 25.11
CA ALA A 383 3.50 -9.04 23.79
C ALA A 383 4.95 -8.57 23.58
N THR A 384 5.81 -9.41 23.03
CA THR A 384 7.23 -9.08 22.78
C THR A 384 7.68 -9.51 21.40
N LEU A 385 8.30 -8.59 20.64
CA LEU A 385 8.95 -8.81 19.33
C LEU A 385 10.33 -8.15 19.36
N ASP A 386 11.39 -8.89 19.04
CA ASP A 386 12.79 -8.40 19.00
C ASP A 386 13.19 -7.54 20.22
N GLY A 387 12.76 -7.96 21.41
CA GLY A 387 13.01 -7.28 22.68
C GLY A 387 12.17 -6.03 22.94
N LYS A 388 11.34 -5.59 21.98
CA LYS A 388 10.33 -4.55 22.17
C LYS A 388 9.06 -5.14 22.75
N THR A 389 8.53 -4.52 23.80
CA THR A 389 7.39 -5.03 24.55
C THR A 389 6.24 -4.04 24.59
N THR A 390 5.01 -4.55 24.53
CA THR A 390 3.78 -3.78 24.78
C THR A 390 2.81 -4.59 25.63
N GLU A 391 1.87 -3.92 26.28
CA GLU A 391 0.84 -4.53 27.10
C GLU A 391 -0.55 -4.21 26.56
N ILE A 392 -1.43 -5.21 26.60
CA ILE A 392 -2.82 -5.13 26.16
C ILE A 392 -3.70 -5.37 27.37
N SER A 393 -4.66 -4.47 27.60
CA SER A 393 -5.67 -4.64 28.63
C SER A 393 -6.77 -5.58 28.12
N VAL A 394 -7.14 -6.58 28.89
CA VAL A 394 -8.17 -7.55 28.51
C VAL A 394 -9.20 -7.68 29.62
N LYS A 395 -10.47 -7.37 29.32
CA LYS A 395 -11.58 -7.53 30.25
C LYS A 395 -12.46 -8.71 29.85
N VAL A 396 -12.49 -9.74 30.67
CA VAL A 396 -13.38 -10.90 30.49
C VAL A 396 -14.64 -10.67 31.31
N TYR A 397 -15.79 -10.70 30.65
CA TYR A 397 -17.10 -10.58 31.26
C TYR A 397 -17.74 -11.96 31.49
N PRO A 398 -18.65 -12.09 32.48
CA PRO A 398 -19.41 -13.32 32.67
C PRO A 398 -20.17 -13.73 31.42
N LYS A 399 -20.29 -15.03 31.18
CA LYS A 399 -21.06 -15.55 30.04
C LYS A 399 -22.49 -15.00 29.99
N TRP A 400 -22.99 -14.78 28.78
CA TRP A 400 -24.39 -14.38 28.56
C TRP A 400 -25.35 -15.39 29.18
N LYS A 401 -26.33 -14.91 29.95
CA LYS A 401 -27.50 -15.73 30.29
C LYS A 401 -28.33 -15.87 29.01
N THR A 402 -28.64 -17.10 28.60
CA THR A 402 -29.34 -17.35 27.33
C THR A 402 -30.79 -17.78 27.54
N LYS A 403 -31.62 -17.55 26.51
CA LYS A 403 -33.01 -17.98 26.42
C LYS A 403 -33.33 -18.32 24.96
N THR A 404 -34.02 -19.43 24.74
CA THR A 404 -34.62 -19.74 23.43
C THR A 404 -35.88 -18.90 23.24
N TYR A 405 -35.92 -18.12 22.16
CA TYR A 405 -37.11 -17.39 21.74
C TYR A 405 -37.88 -18.24 20.72
N SER A 406 -39.19 -18.39 20.91
CA SER A 406 -40.08 -19.12 20.01
C SER A 406 -40.75 -18.16 19.03
N ALA A 407 -41.24 -18.70 17.91
CA ALA A 407 -42.01 -17.94 16.93
C ALA A 407 -43.15 -17.16 17.59
N ALA A 408 -43.28 -15.88 17.22
CA ALA A 408 -44.24 -14.97 17.85
C ALA A 408 -45.66 -15.05 17.26
N ALA A 409 -45.82 -15.65 16.08
CA ALA A 409 -47.12 -15.83 15.44
C ALA A 409 -47.14 -17.14 14.63
N ALA A 410 -48.28 -17.85 14.67
CA ALA A 410 -48.49 -19.07 13.90
C ALA A 410 -48.76 -18.78 12.41
N ASN A 411 -49.41 -17.65 12.12
CA ASN A 411 -49.70 -17.15 10.78
C ASN A 411 -48.96 -15.83 10.54
N LEU A 412 -48.62 -15.57 9.28
CA LEU A 412 -47.99 -14.31 8.88
C LEU A 412 -49.00 -13.15 8.96
N PRO A 413 -48.65 -12.02 9.60
CA PRO A 413 -49.45 -10.78 9.55
C PRO A 413 -49.75 -10.35 8.10
N SER A 414 -50.91 -9.73 7.88
CA SER A 414 -51.33 -9.37 6.52
C SER A 414 -50.50 -8.24 5.89
N ASP A 415 -49.95 -7.35 6.71
CA ASP A 415 -49.18 -6.18 6.31
C ASP A 415 -47.74 -6.49 5.89
N ILE A 416 -47.30 -7.75 5.97
CA ILE A 416 -45.97 -8.17 5.51
C ILE A 416 -45.99 -8.93 4.18
N SER A 417 -47.16 -9.42 3.75
CA SER A 417 -47.29 -10.15 2.49
C SER A 417 -47.12 -9.22 1.30
N GLY A 418 -46.14 -9.51 0.43
CA GLY A 418 -45.80 -8.66 -0.73
C GLY A 418 -44.94 -7.44 -0.39
N HIS A 419 -44.54 -7.26 0.88
CA HIS A 419 -43.63 -6.20 1.27
C HIS A 419 -42.21 -6.48 0.73
N PRO A 420 -41.44 -5.47 0.23
CA PRO A 420 -40.09 -5.69 -0.31
C PRO A 420 -39.12 -6.39 0.67
N LEU A 421 -39.31 -6.16 1.97
CA LEU A 421 -38.54 -6.78 3.06
C LEU A 421 -39.23 -7.99 3.72
N GLN A 422 -40.20 -8.64 3.04
CA GLN A 422 -40.96 -9.75 3.58
C GLN A 422 -40.07 -10.84 4.20
N ALA A 423 -38.98 -11.23 3.53
CA ALA A 423 -38.08 -12.28 4.03
C ALA A 423 -37.47 -11.95 5.40
N SER A 424 -37.04 -10.71 5.62
CA SER A 424 -36.47 -10.26 6.90
C SER A 424 -37.53 -10.14 7.99
N LEU A 425 -38.74 -9.68 7.63
CA LEU A 425 -39.89 -9.58 8.54
C LEU A 425 -40.34 -10.97 9.01
N GLU A 426 -40.50 -11.92 8.09
CA GLU A 426 -40.82 -13.32 8.39
C GLU A 426 -39.77 -13.97 9.29
N TRP A 427 -38.48 -13.75 8.99
CA TRP A 427 -37.39 -14.24 9.79
C TRP A 427 -37.46 -13.71 11.23
N GLY A 428 -37.71 -12.42 11.41
CA GLY A 428 -37.85 -11.79 12.72
C GLY A 428 -38.98 -12.39 13.56
N LEU A 429 -40.14 -12.67 12.93
CA LEU A 429 -41.29 -13.30 13.57
C LEU A 429 -41.02 -14.76 13.96
N LYS A 430 -40.52 -15.56 13.00
CA LYS A 430 -40.21 -16.98 13.19
C LYS A 430 -39.13 -17.19 14.25
N SER A 431 -38.20 -16.24 14.38
CA SER A 431 -37.11 -16.26 15.36
C SER A 431 -37.50 -15.67 16.73
N GLY A 432 -38.72 -15.17 16.90
CA GLY A 432 -39.19 -14.56 18.16
C GLY A 432 -38.50 -13.24 18.53
N ILE A 433 -37.82 -12.61 17.56
CA ILE A 433 -37.10 -11.34 17.75
C ILE A 433 -38.12 -10.20 17.92
N ILE A 434 -39.14 -10.21 17.07
CA ILE A 434 -40.27 -9.27 17.06
C ILE A 434 -41.58 -10.01 17.32
N SER A 435 -42.63 -9.26 17.62
CA SER A 435 -43.99 -9.79 17.79
C SER A 435 -44.99 -8.78 17.20
N PRO A 436 -46.13 -9.23 16.67
CA PRO A 436 -47.17 -8.32 16.21
C PRO A 436 -47.65 -7.39 17.33
N ALA A 437 -48.08 -6.19 16.95
CA ALA A 437 -48.75 -5.27 17.85
C ALA A 437 -50.14 -5.80 18.25
N LYS A 438 -50.84 -5.07 19.13
CA LYS A 438 -52.14 -5.50 19.68
C LYS A 438 -53.24 -5.64 18.61
N ASP A 439 -53.10 -4.94 17.50
CA ASP A 439 -53.98 -5.02 16.32
C ASP A 439 -53.68 -6.22 15.42
N GLY A 440 -52.65 -7.01 15.73
CA GLY A 440 -52.23 -8.19 14.95
C GLY A 440 -51.33 -7.87 13.76
N LEU A 441 -50.96 -6.60 13.55
CA LEU A 441 -50.07 -6.15 12.47
C LEU A 441 -48.64 -5.98 12.97
N LEU A 442 -47.68 -5.86 12.05
CA LEU A 442 -46.27 -5.66 12.37
C LEU A 442 -45.78 -4.22 12.15
N HIS A 443 -46.47 -3.45 11.31
CA HIS A 443 -46.14 -2.07 10.94
C HIS A 443 -44.71 -1.92 10.39
N PRO A 444 -44.34 -2.60 9.30
CA PRO A 444 -42.96 -2.68 8.84
C PRO A 444 -42.30 -1.33 8.51
N ASP A 445 -43.09 -0.34 8.09
CA ASP A 445 -42.63 0.98 7.66
C ASP A 445 -42.58 2.02 8.80
N GLU A 446 -43.07 1.69 9.99
CA GLU A 446 -42.91 2.58 11.15
C GLU A 446 -41.49 2.57 11.69
N THR A 447 -41.05 3.71 12.19
CA THR A 447 -39.73 3.88 12.79
C THR A 447 -39.57 3.03 14.05
N VAL A 448 -38.40 2.43 14.22
CA VAL A 448 -38.06 1.65 15.42
C VAL A 448 -37.35 2.53 16.46
N SER A 449 -37.73 2.41 17.73
CA SER A 449 -37.08 3.11 18.83
C SER A 449 -35.74 2.50 19.25
N GLU A 450 -34.90 3.25 19.97
CA GLU A 450 -33.64 2.75 20.55
C GLU A 450 -33.88 1.48 21.38
N ALA A 451 -34.92 1.45 22.23
CA ALA A 451 -35.23 0.32 23.08
C ALA A 451 -35.68 -0.92 22.30
N GLU A 452 -36.47 -0.74 21.24
CA GLU A 452 -36.89 -1.83 20.35
C GLU A 452 -35.69 -2.40 19.60
N PHE A 453 -34.87 -1.57 18.95
CA PHE A 453 -33.70 -2.02 18.21
C PHE A 453 -32.73 -2.80 19.10
N TRP A 454 -32.40 -2.25 20.28
CA TRP A 454 -31.51 -2.91 21.24
C TRP A 454 -32.07 -4.26 21.72
N THR A 455 -33.38 -4.31 21.99
CA THR A 455 -34.04 -5.56 22.39
C THR A 455 -34.01 -6.60 21.26
N MET A 456 -34.23 -6.18 20.02
CA MET A 456 -34.16 -7.05 18.84
C MET A 456 -32.76 -7.65 18.69
N LEU A 457 -31.71 -6.82 18.83
CA LEU A 457 -30.31 -7.27 18.79
C LEU A 457 -30.01 -8.31 19.88
N LEU A 458 -30.41 -8.05 21.13
CA LEU A 458 -30.22 -8.99 22.23
C LEU A 458 -30.93 -10.33 22.00
N LYS A 459 -32.19 -10.28 21.52
CA LYS A 459 -32.96 -11.50 21.20
C LYS A 459 -32.36 -12.29 20.06
N MET A 460 -31.83 -11.63 19.03
CA MET A 460 -31.14 -12.28 17.92
C MET A 460 -29.98 -13.16 18.40
N TYR A 461 -29.22 -12.69 19.39
CA TYR A 461 -28.16 -13.44 20.06
C TYR A 461 -28.64 -14.28 21.26
N SER A 462 -29.95 -14.50 21.39
CA SER A 462 -30.56 -15.34 22.42
C SER A 462 -30.24 -14.91 23.86
N VAL A 463 -29.96 -13.63 24.10
CA VAL A 463 -29.69 -13.10 25.45
C VAL A 463 -30.99 -13.05 26.25
N ASN A 464 -31.01 -13.64 27.44
CA ASN A 464 -32.17 -13.67 28.33
C ASN A 464 -32.36 -12.34 29.05
N ILE A 465 -33.02 -11.40 28.38
CA ILE A 465 -33.31 -10.05 28.90
C ILE A 465 -33.99 -10.08 30.28
N GLN A 466 -34.94 -11.00 30.47
CA GLN A 466 -35.71 -11.10 31.72
C GLN A 466 -34.83 -11.46 32.92
N ALA A 467 -33.74 -12.20 32.71
CA ALA A 467 -32.81 -12.57 33.77
C ALA A 467 -31.94 -11.41 34.29
N TYR A 468 -32.08 -10.23 33.69
CA TYR A 468 -31.46 -8.97 34.10
C TYR A 468 -32.50 -7.92 34.52
N GLN A 469 -33.78 -8.27 34.54
CA GLN A 469 -34.85 -7.36 34.94
C GLN A 469 -34.72 -7.01 36.43
N PRO A 470 -34.80 -5.72 36.82
CA PRO A 470 -34.83 -5.34 38.23
C PRO A 470 -36.13 -5.81 38.89
N ALA A 471 -36.08 -6.05 40.21
CA ALA A 471 -37.25 -6.49 40.98
C ALA A 471 -38.43 -5.51 40.91
N LYS A 472 -38.15 -4.21 40.76
CA LYS A 472 -39.15 -3.16 40.52
C LYS A 472 -38.89 -2.51 39.16
N ALA A 473 -39.42 -3.13 38.11
CA ALA A 473 -39.35 -2.58 36.77
C ALA A 473 -40.33 -1.41 36.59
N THR A 474 -39.85 -0.34 35.98
CA THR A 474 -40.62 0.87 35.62
C THR A 474 -40.84 0.99 34.12
N HIS A 475 -40.04 0.28 33.32
CA HIS A 475 -40.14 0.22 31.87
C HIS A 475 -39.90 -1.22 31.38
N TRP A 476 -40.59 -1.61 30.30
CA TRP A 476 -40.51 -2.97 29.76
C TRP A 476 -39.08 -3.37 29.34
N ALA A 477 -38.28 -2.39 28.92
CA ALA A 477 -36.89 -2.57 28.51
C ALA A 477 -35.85 -2.47 29.65
N ASP A 478 -36.24 -2.32 30.93
CA ASP A 478 -35.26 -2.09 32.02
C ASP A 478 -34.16 -3.15 32.10
N GLY A 479 -34.48 -4.43 31.90
CA GLY A 479 -33.48 -5.50 31.85
C GLY A 479 -32.50 -5.38 30.68
N ALA A 480 -32.98 -4.91 29.52
CA ALA A 480 -32.12 -4.66 28.36
C ALA A 480 -31.14 -3.52 28.64
N TYR A 481 -31.58 -2.45 29.30
CA TYR A 481 -30.72 -1.33 29.68
C TYR A 481 -29.76 -1.68 30.83
N ALA A 482 -30.13 -2.59 31.74
CA ALA A 482 -29.22 -3.14 32.73
C ALA A 482 -28.06 -3.90 32.06
N ILE A 483 -28.35 -4.68 31.01
CA ILE A 483 -27.32 -5.33 30.18
C ILE A 483 -26.43 -4.27 29.53
N ALA A 484 -27.02 -3.32 28.82
CA ALA A 484 -26.29 -2.27 28.10
C ALA A 484 -25.32 -1.53 29.03
N LYS A 485 -25.79 -1.12 30.22
CA LYS A 485 -24.96 -0.46 31.23
C LYS A 485 -23.82 -1.36 31.72
N SER A 486 -24.09 -2.63 32.01
CA SER A 486 -23.06 -3.57 32.50
C SER A 486 -21.96 -3.86 31.47
N ARG A 487 -22.27 -3.72 30.18
CA ARG A 487 -21.36 -3.98 29.05
C ARG A 487 -20.94 -2.71 28.32
N ASN A 488 -21.18 -1.55 28.93
CA ASN A 488 -20.77 -0.23 28.44
C ASN A 488 -21.30 0.11 27.04
N TYR A 489 -22.51 -0.28 26.64
CA TYR A 489 -23.05 0.07 25.31
C TYR A 489 -23.43 1.57 25.19
N PRO A 490 -23.34 2.19 23.99
CA PRO A 490 -23.60 3.61 23.70
C PRO A 490 -25.09 4.02 23.71
N LEU A 491 -25.93 3.49 24.58
CA LEU A 491 -27.36 3.81 24.54
C LEU A 491 -27.68 5.10 25.31
N ALA A 492 -28.32 6.07 24.66
CA ALA A 492 -28.73 7.33 25.27
C ALA A 492 -29.75 7.08 26.40
N GLY A 493 -30.58 6.03 26.25
CA GLY A 493 -31.56 5.59 27.23
C GLY A 493 -31.01 5.13 28.59
N ILE A 494 -29.68 4.96 28.71
CA ILE A 494 -29.01 4.72 30.00
C ILE A 494 -29.02 5.98 30.87
N ALA A 495 -28.76 7.14 30.28
CA ALA A 495 -28.71 8.43 30.96
C ALA A 495 -30.08 9.14 30.96
N ASN A 496 -30.88 8.94 29.92
CA ASN A 496 -32.18 9.59 29.76
C ASN A 496 -33.27 8.57 29.39
N ALA A 497 -34.14 8.21 30.33
CA ALA A 497 -35.19 7.22 30.10
C ALA A 497 -36.17 7.59 28.96
N ALA A 498 -36.38 8.89 28.66
CA ALA A 498 -37.22 9.30 27.54
C ALA A 498 -36.60 8.95 26.17
N ALA A 499 -35.27 8.91 26.07
CA ALA A 499 -34.57 8.59 24.82
C ALA A 499 -34.82 7.15 24.36
N ARG A 500 -35.28 6.27 25.26
CA ARG A 500 -35.62 4.87 24.96
C ARG A 500 -36.72 4.73 23.92
N SER A 501 -37.62 5.70 23.84
CA SER A 501 -38.74 5.73 22.90
C SER A 501 -38.46 6.55 21.65
N ASN A 502 -37.30 7.19 21.55
CA ASN A 502 -36.93 7.95 20.36
C ASN A 502 -36.56 7.00 19.22
N PRO A 503 -36.92 7.32 17.96
CA PRO A 503 -36.44 6.62 16.79
C PRO A 503 -34.91 6.52 16.77
N VAL A 504 -34.37 5.34 16.45
CA VAL A 504 -32.93 5.13 16.31
C VAL A 504 -32.47 5.58 14.93
N THR A 505 -31.32 6.27 14.88
CA THR A 505 -30.66 6.63 13.62
C THR A 505 -29.67 5.57 13.18
N ARG A 506 -29.32 5.57 11.89
CA ARG A 506 -28.30 4.68 11.34
C ARG A 506 -26.92 4.88 11.99
N THR A 507 -26.55 6.11 12.33
CA THR A 507 -25.31 6.37 13.10
C THR A 507 -25.35 5.70 14.47
N GLN A 508 -26.46 5.79 15.20
CA GLN A 508 -26.58 5.11 16.50
C GLN A 508 -26.49 3.59 16.36
N VAL A 509 -27.08 3.02 15.30
CA VAL A 509 -26.92 1.60 14.98
C VAL A 509 -25.45 1.24 14.72
N ALA A 510 -24.72 2.05 13.94
CA ALA A 510 -23.30 1.81 13.70
C ALA A 510 -22.49 1.80 15.02
N GLU A 511 -22.77 2.72 15.94
CA GLU A 511 -22.11 2.78 17.25
C GLU A 511 -22.46 1.56 18.12
N ILE A 512 -23.72 1.12 18.14
CA ILE A 512 -24.16 -0.08 18.87
C ILE A 512 -23.51 -1.34 18.30
N VAL A 513 -23.43 -1.46 16.97
CA VAL A 513 -22.86 -2.62 16.30
C VAL A 513 -21.33 -2.67 16.43
N ALA A 514 -20.64 -1.54 16.31
CA ALA A 514 -19.21 -1.45 16.62
C ALA A 514 -18.94 -1.85 18.09
N ALA A 515 -19.74 -1.33 19.02
CA ALA A 515 -19.67 -1.70 20.44
C ALA A 515 -19.91 -3.21 20.66
N ALA A 516 -20.82 -3.80 19.90
CA ALA A 516 -21.13 -5.23 19.96
C ALA A 516 -19.96 -6.13 19.50
N ASP A 517 -19.07 -5.64 18.63
CA ASP A 517 -17.85 -6.35 18.25
C ASP A 517 -16.65 -6.04 19.17
N GLY A 518 -16.85 -5.18 20.18
CA GLY A 518 -15.81 -4.77 21.11
C GLY A 518 -14.99 -3.58 20.62
N VAL A 519 -15.59 -2.68 19.83
CA VAL A 519 -14.97 -1.44 19.36
C VAL A 519 -15.71 -0.23 19.90
N ASN A 520 -14.97 0.74 20.44
CA ASN A 520 -15.53 1.99 20.92
C ASN A 520 -15.27 3.10 19.89
N ALA A 521 -16.11 3.17 18.85
CA ALA A 521 -16.05 4.19 17.81
C ALA A 521 -17.34 5.02 17.80
N LYS A 522 -17.26 6.26 17.31
CA LYS A 522 -18.37 7.23 17.28
C LYS A 522 -18.53 7.87 15.90
N GLY A 523 -19.74 8.29 15.56
CA GLY A 523 -20.01 9.02 14.33
C GLY A 523 -19.44 8.34 13.07
N SER A 524 -18.68 9.09 12.26
CA SER A 524 -18.05 8.59 11.03
C SER A 524 -17.10 7.42 11.25
N ASN A 525 -16.43 7.34 12.40
CA ASN A 525 -15.54 6.22 12.73
C ASN A 525 -16.33 4.92 12.94
N ALA A 526 -17.48 4.99 13.61
CA ALA A 526 -18.36 3.82 13.76
C ALA A 526 -18.93 3.38 12.40
N ILE A 527 -19.35 4.34 11.56
CA ILE A 527 -19.84 4.08 10.20
C ILE A 527 -18.75 3.39 9.36
N THR A 528 -17.53 3.92 9.38
CA THR A 528 -16.38 3.34 8.68
C THR A 528 -16.14 1.90 9.13
N TYR A 529 -16.16 1.67 10.45
CA TYR A 529 -15.96 0.34 11.02
C TYR A 529 -17.00 -0.67 10.52
N VAL A 530 -18.30 -0.36 10.64
CA VAL A 530 -19.37 -1.31 10.29
C VAL A 530 -19.48 -1.54 8.78
N LEU A 531 -19.13 -0.55 7.95
CA LEU A 531 -19.04 -0.72 6.50
C LEU A 531 -17.85 -1.62 6.13
N ALA A 532 -16.67 -1.35 6.70
CA ALA A 532 -15.46 -2.12 6.40
C ALA A 532 -15.54 -3.58 6.87
N LYS A 533 -16.32 -3.86 7.93
CA LYS A 533 -16.59 -5.21 8.42
C LYS A 533 -17.78 -5.90 7.74
N ASP A 534 -18.47 -5.21 6.82
CA ASP A 534 -19.73 -5.66 6.22
C ASP A 534 -20.78 -6.07 7.28
N TYR A 535 -20.84 -5.31 8.38
CA TYR A 535 -21.82 -5.52 9.45
C TYR A 535 -23.13 -4.79 9.16
N VAL A 536 -23.04 -3.61 8.56
CA VAL A 536 -24.20 -2.80 8.17
C VAL A 536 -23.91 -2.21 6.79
N GLN A 537 -24.73 -2.56 5.80
CA GLN A 537 -24.63 -2.00 4.46
C GLN A 537 -25.09 -0.54 4.44
N GLY A 538 -24.51 0.26 3.53
CA GLY A 538 -25.00 1.60 3.21
C GLY A 538 -26.39 1.56 2.54
N VAL A 539 -26.99 2.74 2.35
CA VAL A 539 -28.30 2.85 1.69
C VAL A 539 -28.13 2.97 0.18
N THR A 540 -27.34 3.94 -0.26
CA THR A 540 -27.12 4.22 -1.69
C THR A 540 -25.82 3.60 -2.19
N GLU A 541 -24.80 3.58 -1.33
CA GLU A 541 -23.45 3.14 -1.66
C GLU A 541 -22.62 2.80 -0.42
N LEU A 542 -21.50 2.11 -0.64
CA LEU A 542 -20.45 1.86 0.35
C LEU A 542 -19.61 3.12 0.53
N SER A 543 -20.16 4.08 1.28
CA SER A 543 -19.47 5.32 1.68
C SER A 543 -20.07 5.89 2.97
N ILE A 544 -19.37 6.83 3.62
CA ILE A 544 -19.91 7.52 4.80
C ILE A 544 -21.16 8.35 4.43
N PRO A 545 -21.17 9.16 3.35
CA PRO A 545 -22.39 9.83 2.89
C PRO A 545 -23.52 8.86 2.53
N GLY A 546 -23.22 7.82 1.76
CA GLY A 546 -24.20 6.82 1.30
C GLY A 546 -24.74 5.92 2.40
N PHE A 547 -24.10 5.93 3.57
CA PHE A 547 -24.64 5.30 4.77
C PHE A 547 -25.86 6.03 5.34
N GLU A 548 -26.09 7.30 4.98
CA GLU A 548 -27.21 8.13 5.44
C GLU A 548 -27.36 8.13 6.97
N GLY A 549 -26.29 8.45 7.70
CA GLY A 549 -26.23 8.28 9.17
C GLY A 549 -27.37 8.93 9.97
N ALA A 550 -27.92 10.06 9.52
CA ALA A 550 -29.01 10.75 10.20
C ALA A 550 -30.40 10.13 9.97
N ARG A 551 -30.55 9.26 8.96
CA ARG A 551 -31.82 8.60 8.65
C ARG A 551 -32.25 7.70 9.80
N GLN A 552 -33.53 7.77 10.15
CA GLN A 552 -34.16 6.88 11.12
C GLN A 552 -34.51 5.55 10.46
N LEU A 553 -34.42 4.45 11.21
CA LEU A 553 -34.70 3.12 10.68
C LEU A 553 -36.17 2.75 10.84
N THR A 554 -36.75 2.18 9.78
CA THR A 554 -38.01 1.46 9.91
C THR A 554 -37.80 0.09 10.56
N ARG A 555 -38.89 -0.53 11.04
CA ARG A 555 -38.86 -1.87 11.62
C ARG A 555 -38.38 -2.92 10.61
N GLY A 556 -38.78 -2.81 9.36
CA GLY A 556 -38.30 -3.66 8.27
C GLY A 556 -36.80 -3.52 8.02
N GLU A 557 -36.30 -2.30 7.91
CA GLU A 557 -34.87 -2.01 7.70
C GLU A 557 -34.02 -2.52 8.88
N ALA A 558 -34.50 -2.32 10.12
CA ALA A 558 -33.82 -2.83 11.30
C ALA A 558 -33.67 -4.36 11.29
N LEU A 559 -34.70 -5.09 10.85
CA LEU A 559 -34.62 -6.55 10.70
C LEU A 559 -33.73 -6.99 9.56
N GLN A 560 -33.72 -6.26 8.45
CA GLN A 560 -32.79 -6.52 7.35
C GLN A 560 -31.34 -6.38 7.81
N ILE A 561 -31.01 -5.29 8.53
CA ILE A 561 -29.69 -5.07 9.11
C ILE A 561 -29.32 -6.20 10.07
N LEU A 562 -30.21 -6.56 10.99
CA LEU A 562 -29.95 -7.62 11.96
C LEU A 562 -29.77 -9.00 11.28
N GLN A 563 -30.58 -9.30 10.25
CA GLN A 563 -30.46 -10.54 9.50
C GLN A 563 -29.11 -10.66 8.79
N HIS A 564 -28.62 -9.56 8.21
CA HIS A 564 -27.28 -9.48 7.61
C HIS A 564 -26.20 -9.62 8.69
N LEU A 565 -26.29 -8.83 9.77
CA LEU A 565 -25.35 -8.83 10.88
C LEU A 565 -25.17 -10.21 11.51
N ARG A 566 -26.24 -11.01 11.61
CA ARG A 566 -26.15 -12.38 12.15
C ARG A 566 -25.20 -13.29 11.35
N GLN A 567 -25.00 -13.01 10.06
CA GLN A 567 -24.12 -13.78 9.20
C GLN A 567 -22.66 -13.38 9.37
N THR A 568 -22.40 -12.16 9.85
CA THR A 568 -21.06 -11.55 9.85
C THR A 568 -20.48 -11.34 11.26
N LEU A 569 -21.32 -11.06 12.27
CA LEU A 569 -20.91 -10.91 13.66
C LEU A 569 -21.29 -12.16 14.48
N GLY A 570 -20.28 -12.94 14.90
CA GLY A 570 -20.49 -14.23 15.55
C GLY A 570 -20.96 -14.16 17.01
N GLU A 571 -20.53 -13.16 17.78
CA GLU A 571 -20.89 -13.01 19.19
C GLU A 571 -21.05 -11.54 19.61
N LEU A 572 -21.82 -11.29 20.66
CA LEU A 572 -21.87 -9.97 21.31
C LEU A 572 -20.78 -9.85 22.37
N ARG A 573 -19.94 -8.82 22.27
CA ARG A 573 -18.94 -8.43 23.26
C ARG A 573 -19.37 -7.15 23.99
N ALA A 574 -18.62 -6.79 25.02
CA ALA A 574 -18.79 -5.49 25.69
C ALA A 574 -18.03 -4.41 24.93
N ARG A 575 -18.44 -3.14 25.06
CA ARG A 575 -17.63 -2.04 24.54
C ARG A 575 -16.43 -1.75 25.45
N PRO A 576 -15.20 -1.62 24.92
CA PRO A 576 -14.06 -1.09 25.66
C PRO A 576 -14.37 0.25 26.34
N VAL A 577 -13.67 0.56 27.42
CA VAL A 577 -13.82 1.85 28.12
C VAL A 577 -13.22 2.97 27.30
N ASN A 578 -11.99 2.77 26.81
CA ASN A 578 -11.28 3.77 26.04
C ASN A 578 -11.79 3.83 24.60
N GLU A 579 -11.78 5.02 24.01
CA GLU A 579 -12.13 5.18 22.60
C GLU A 579 -11.07 4.52 21.72
N THR A 580 -11.52 3.79 20.70
CA THR A 580 -10.62 3.14 19.75
C THR A 580 -9.98 4.22 18.87
N PRO A 581 -8.64 4.27 18.77
CA PRO A 581 -7.96 5.23 17.90
C PRO A 581 -8.42 5.10 16.45
N ALA A 582 -8.66 6.22 15.76
CA ALA A 582 -9.10 6.22 14.37
C ALA A 582 -8.11 5.50 13.43
N ALA A 583 -6.81 5.62 13.71
CA ALA A 583 -5.75 4.95 12.95
C ALA A 583 -5.78 3.41 13.07
N SER A 584 -6.41 2.87 14.12
CA SER A 584 -6.58 1.43 14.33
C SER A 584 -7.78 0.84 13.58
N LEU A 585 -8.67 1.70 13.06
CA LEU A 585 -9.86 1.26 12.37
C LEU A 585 -9.50 0.79 10.95
N PRO A 586 -10.19 -0.24 10.42
CA PRO A 586 -9.98 -0.67 9.05
C PRO A 586 -10.28 0.48 8.07
N LYS A 587 -9.46 0.59 7.02
CA LYS A 587 -9.73 1.50 5.90
C LYS A 587 -11.05 1.11 5.25
N LEU A 588 -11.80 2.10 4.76
CA LEU A 588 -13.02 1.85 4.02
C LEU A 588 -12.68 1.07 2.73
N PRO A 589 -13.42 0.01 2.38
CA PRO A 589 -13.32 -0.64 1.09
C PRO A 589 -13.53 0.33 -0.07
N GLN A 590 -13.17 -0.10 -1.27
CA GLN A 590 -13.48 0.63 -2.50
C GLN A 590 -14.98 0.92 -2.58
N ARG A 591 -15.32 2.15 -2.97
CA ARG A 591 -16.71 2.60 -3.10
C ARG A 591 -17.46 1.67 -4.04
N LYS A 592 -18.66 1.27 -3.63
CA LYS A 592 -19.56 0.41 -4.40
C LYS A 592 -20.96 0.98 -4.36
N LEU A 593 -21.56 1.26 -5.51
CA LEU A 593 -22.96 1.65 -5.59
C LEU A 593 -23.88 0.45 -5.33
N TYR A 594 -24.99 0.69 -4.64
CA TYR A 594 -26.09 -0.27 -4.45
C TYR A 594 -27.34 0.13 -5.21
N VAL A 595 -27.50 1.42 -5.46
CA VAL A 595 -28.63 2.01 -6.19
C VAL A 595 -28.08 3.01 -7.19
N LYS A 596 -28.68 3.06 -8.38
CA LYS A 596 -28.38 4.10 -9.37
C LYS A 596 -28.75 5.48 -8.79
N PRO A 597 -27.89 6.51 -8.93
CA PRO A 597 -28.23 7.87 -8.52
C PRO A 597 -29.52 8.36 -9.19
N ALA A 598 -30.43 8.96 -8.42
CA ALA A 598 -31.68 9.50 -8.94
C ALA A 598 -31.45 10.68 -9.89
N GLU A 599 -30.41 11.47 -9.64
CA GLU A 599 -29.96 12.56 -10.50
C GLU A 599 -28.43 12.51 -10.67
N LEU A 600 -27.97 12.85 -11.87
CA LEU A 600 -26.56 13.03 -12.16
C LEU A 600 -26.13 14.45 -11.79
N GLN A 601 -25.07 14.55 -11.00
CA GLN A 601 -24.43 15.82 -10.67
C GLN A 601 -23.66 16.34 -11.89
N ASP A 602 -23.38 17.64 -11.92
CA ASP A 602 -22.50 18.17 -12.96
C ASP A 602 -21.10 17.54 -12.85
N ARG A 603 -20.43 17.38 -13.99
CA ARG A 603 -19.16 16.63 -14.13
C ARG A 603 -19.23 15.22 -13.56
N SER A 604 -20.27 14.46 -13.90
CA SER A 604 -20.39 13.05 -13.50
C SER A 604 -20.66 12.10 -14.66
N LEU A 605 -20.19 10.86 -14.52
CA LEU A 605 -20.46 9.73 -15.40
C LEU A 605 -21.06 8.58 -14.59
N PHE A 606 -22.04 7.89 -15.14
CA PHE A 606 -22.60 6.64 -14.67
C PHE A 606 -22.46 5.59 -15.78
N ALA A 607 -22.03 4.39 -15.43
CA ALA A 607 -21.93 3.27 -16.36
C ALA A 607 -22.53 2.01 -15.73
N GLU A 608 -23.42 1.34 -16.47
CA GLU A 608 -24.02 0.05 -16.13
C GLU A 608 -23.66 -0.96 -17.23
N PHE A 609 -23.00 -2.06 -16.85
CA PHE A 609 -22.73 -3.15 -17.77
C PHE A 609 -23.63 -4.34 -17.42
N ARG A 610 -24.69 -4.49 -18.22
CA ARG A 610 -25.82 -5.37 -17.94
C ARG A 610 -25.50 -6.85 -18.18
N GLU A 611 -26.34 -7.72 -17.63
CA GLU A 611 -26.23 -9.18 -17.79
C GLU A 611 -26.33 -9.62 -19.27
N ASP A 612 -27.11 -8.91 -20.09
CA ASP A 612 -27.23 -9.11 -21.55
C ASP A 612 -26.01 -8.60 -22.34
N ARG A 613 -24.96 -8.18 -21.63
CA ARG A 613 -23.72 -7.61 -22.13
C ARG A 613 -23.88 -6.28 -22.87
N LYS A 614 -24.99 -5.57 -22.69
CA LYS A 614 -25.09 -4.17 -23.13
C LYS A 614 -24.50 -3.22 -22.10
N LEU A 615 -23.86 -2.18 -22.61
CA LEU A 615 -23.37 -1.07 -21.82
C LEU A 615 -24.37 0.07 -21.89
N VAL A 616 -24.72 0.65 -20.74
CA VAL A 616 -25.44 1.92 -20.64
C VAL A 616 -24.52 2.93 -19.99
N VAL A 617 -24.37 4.10 -20.62
CA VAL A 617 -23.58 5.19 -20.09
C VAL A 617 -24.41 6.46 -20.08
N GLU A 618 -24.44 7.09 -18.92
CA GLU A 618 -25.13 8.36 -18.70
C GLU A 618 -24.14 9.34 -18.10
N GLY A 619 -24.34 10.63 -18.33
CA GLY A 619 -23.49 11.64 -17.73
C GLY A 619 -24.10 13.03 -17.76
N LYS A 620 -23.49 13.95 -17.02
CA LYS A 620 -23.86 15.37 -17.03
C LYS A 620 -22.63 16.24 -16.94
N PHE A 621 -22.44 17.11 -17.93
CA PHE A 621 -21.36 18.08 -18.06
C PHE A 621 -21.91 19.34 -18.71
N LYS A 622 -22.22 20.37 -17.90
CA LYS A 622 -22.79 21.63 -18.40
C LYS A 622 -21.87 22.35 -19.39
N GLU A 623 -20.56 22.18 -19.25
CA GLU A 623 -19.56 22.77 -20.16
C GLU A 623 -19.67 22.26 -21.61
N PHE A 624 -20.29 21.08 -21.81
CA PHE A 624 -20.47 20.47 -23.13
C PHE A 624 -21.92 20.50 -23.63
N SER A 625 -22.80 21.31 -23.03
CA SER A 625 -24.21 21.42 -23.46
C SER A 625 -24.35 21.63 -24.96
N GLY A 626 -25.15 20.79 -25.61
CA GLY A 626 -25.41 20.84 -27.05
C GLY A 626 -24.27 20.34 -27.95
N GLN A 627 -23.18 19.82 -27.39
CA GLN A 627 -22.02 19.35 -28.16
C GLN A 627 -22.05 17.83 -28.41
N ASN A 628 -21.22 17.37 -29.35
CA ASN A 628 -20.99 15.96 -29.62
C ASN A 628 -19.58 15.57 -29.22
N MET A 629 -19.45 14.46 -28.49
CA MET A 629 -18.18 13.89 -28.05
C MET A 629 -18.08 12.43 -28.48
N VAL A 630 -16.90 11.84 -28.27
CA VAL A 630 -16.66 10.41 -28.52
C VAL A 630 -16.35 9.71 -27.22
N LEU A 631 -17.11 8.66 -26.94
CA LEU A 631 -16.85 7.70 -25.87
C LEU A 631 -16.13 6.49 -26.45
N LYS A 632 -14.85 6.30 -26.10
CA LYS A 632 -14.10 5.10 -26.50
C LYS A 632 -14.33 3.99 -25.50
N VAL A 633 -14.79 2.85 -26.01
CA VAL A 633 -14.95 1.60 -25.26
C VAL A 633 -13.72 0.73 -25.49
N GLN A 634 -13.10 0.28 -24.40
CA GLN A 634 -11.90 -0.56 -24.46
C GLN A 634 -12.02 -1.77 -23.54
N GLU A 635 -11.39 -2.88 -23.93
CA GLU A 635 -11.22 -4.07 -23.10
C GLU A 635 -10.19 -3.77 -21.99
N LYS A 636 -10.52 -4.13 -20.75
CA LYS A 636 -9.58 -4.04 -19.62
C LYS A 636 -8.69 -5.29 -19.56
N ARG A 637 -7.38 -5.17 -19.82
CA ARG A 637 -6.36 -6.23 -19.62
C ARG A 637 -5.18 -5.71 -18.77
N GLY A 638 -5.33 -5.70 -17.45
CA GLY A 638 -4.30 -5.14 -16.56
C GLY A 638 -4.04 -3.65 -16.89
N SER A 639 -2.77 -3.29 -17.09
CA SER A 639 -2.33 -1.91 -17.41
C SER A 639 -2.48 -1.53 -18.88
N ILE A 640 -2.81 -2.46 -19.78
CA ILE A 640 -2.96 -2.22 -21.21
C ILE A 640 -4.43 -2.39 -21.59
N SER A 641 -5.03 -1.35 -22.17
CA SER A 641 -6.40 -1.42 -22.70
C SER A 641 -6.39 -1.58 -24.21
N LYS A 642 -7.22 -2.49 -24.74
CA LYS A 642 -7.39 -2.70 -26.18
C LYS A 642 -8.66 -2.01 -26.64
N HIS A 643 -8.53 -1.10 -27.60
CA HIS A 643 -9.68 -0.43 -28.20
C HIS A 643 -10.67 -1.41 -28.84
N ILE A 644 -11.97 -1.17 -28.63
CA ILE A 644 -13.08 -1.97 -29.17
C ILE A 644 -13.92 -1.12 -30.14
N GLU A 645 -14.46 0.00 -29.66
CA GLU A 645 -15.45 0.81 -30.37
C GLU A 645 -15.38 2.29 -29.96
N ASP A 646 -15.64 3.20 -30.89
CA ASP A 646 -15.87 4.62 -30.66
C ASP A 646 -17.37 4.89 -30.76
N VAL A 647 -17.99 5.35 -29.67
CA VAL A 647 -19.43 5.61 -29.56
C VAL A 647 -19.66 7.12 -29.55
N ASN A 648 -20.52 7.62 -30.45
CA ASN A 648 -20.89 9.03 -30.47
C ASN A 648 -21.84 9.37 -29.32
N VAL A 649 -21.55 10.46 -28.61
CA VAL A 649 -22.34 10.95 -27.48
C VAL A 649 -22.80 12.37 -27.78
N THR A 650 -24.11 12.62 -27.71
CA THR A 650 -24.69 13.95 -27.87
C THR A 650 -25.21 14.46 -26.54
N PHE A 651 -24.75 15.65 -26.15
CA PHE A 651 -25.17 16.33 -24.94
C PHE A 651 -26.40 17.18 -25.21
N ASP A 652 -27.41 17.10 -24.34
CA ASP A 652 -28.58 17.97 -24.41
C ASP A 652 -28.27 19.41 -23.95
N SER A 653 -29.28 20.28 -23.95
CA SER A 653 -29.12 21.68 -23.53
C SER A 653 -28.74 21.84 -22.06
N GLU A 654 -29.03 20.85 -21.21
CA GLU A 654 -28.66 20.83 -19.80
C GLU A 654 -27.30 20.14 -19.57
N GLY A 655 -26.64 19.69 -20.65
CA GLY A 655 -25.36 19.00 -20.61
C GLY A 655 -25.50 17.54 -20.20
N LYS A 656 -26.68 16.92 -20.29
CA LYS A 656 -26.87 15.49 -20.00
C LYS A 656 -26.71 14.66 -21.27
N PHE A 657 -26.28 13.41 -21.11
CA PHE A 657 -26.34 12.43 -22.18
C PHE A 657 -26.73 11.04 -21.66
N HIS A 658 -27.24 10.22 -22.58
CA HIS A 658 -27.53 8.80 -22.39
C HIS A 658 -27.14 8.06 -23.66
N VAL A 659 -26.41 6.96 -23.54
CA VAL A 659 -26.08 6.09 -24.67
C VAL A 659 -26.12 4.63 -24.24
N GLU A 660 -26.63 3.78 -25.14
CA GLU A 660 -26.51 2.32 -25.02
C GLU A 660 -25.63 1.79 -26.14
N ALA A 661 -24.74 0.85 -25.82
CA ALA A 661 -23.79 0.29 -26.78
C ALA A 661 -23.51 -1.20 -26.50
N GLY A 662 -22.84 -1.88 -27.44
CA GLY A 662 -22.56 -3.32 -27.37
C GLY A 662 -23.58 -4.19 -28.13
N PRO A 663 -23.64 -5.51 -27.85
CA PRO A 663 -23.05 -6.19 -26.70
C PRO A 663 -21.52 -6.37 -26.76
N TYR A 664 -20.87 -6.46 -25.59
CA TYR A 664 -19.42 -6.62 -25.47
C TYR A 664 -19.03 -7.94 -24.79
N THR A 665 -17.99 -8.62 -25.29
CA THR A 665 -17.53 -9.91 -24.73
C THR A 665 -16.56 -9.83 -23.55
N PRO A 666 -15.79 -8.75 -23.30
CA PRO A 666 -14.95 -8.65 -22.11
C PRO A 666 -15.73 -8.69 -20.80
N GLU A 667 -15.07 -9.13 -19.72
CA GLU A 667 -15.62 -9.13 -18.35
C GLU A 667 -15.50 -7.75 -17.68
N ALA A 668 -14.79 -6.82 -18.30
CA ALA A 668 -14.64 -5.45 -17.83
C ALA A 668 -14.32 -4.50 -18.99
N LEU A 669 -14.87 -3.29 -18.90
CA LEU A 669 -14.71 -2.24 -19.89
C LEU A 669 -14.08 -1.01 -19.25
N ASN A 670 -13.16 -0.38 -19.99
CA ASN A 670 -12.62 0.94 -19.71
C ASN A 670 -13.24 1.93 -20.70
N LEU A 671 -13.87 2.97 -20.18
CA LEU A 671 -14.62 3.95 -20.94
C LEU A 671 -13.93 5.30 -20.84
N TYR A 672 -13.62 5.90 -21.99
CA TYR A 672 -12.93 7.18 -22.08
C TYR A 672 -13.77 8.16 -22.89
N LEU A 673 -14.33 9.17 -22.25
CA LEU A 673 -15.02 10.27 -22.92
C LEU A 673 -13.98 11.34 -23.26
N TYR A 674 -13.69 11.47 -24.55
CA TYR A 674 -12.71 12.44 -25.04
C TYR A 674 -13.38 13.79 -25.26
N THR A 675 -12.83 14.81 -24.62
CA THR A 675 -13.20 16.22 -24.81
C THR A 675 -11.98 17.00 -25.31
N PRO A 676 -12.12 18.27 -25.74
CA PRO A 676 -11.00 19.03 -26.30
C PRO A 676 -9.78 19.14 -25.37
N ASP A 677 -10.01 19.30 -24.06
CA ASP A 677 -8.95 19.61 -23.10
C ASP A 677 -8.62 18.44 -22.17
N ILE A 678 -9.62 17.60 -21.83
CA ILE A 678 -9.51 16.55 -20.81
C ILE A 678 -10.16 15.25 -21.32
N THR A 679 -9.64 14.10 -20.90
CA THR A 679 -10.30 12.80 -21.10
C THR A 679 -10.88 12.32 -19.77
N TYR A 680 -12.18 12.09 -19.73
CA TYR A 680 -12.88 11.55 -18.57
C TYR A 680 -12.91 10.02 -18.63
N PHE A 681 -12.66 9.36 -17.50
CA PHE A 681 -12.45 7.91 -17.43
C PHE A 681 -13.32 7.20 -16.36
N ILE A 682 -14.00 6.13 -16.77
CA ILE A 682 -14.71 5.23 -15.85
C ILE A 682 -14.52 3.76 -16.26
N SER A 683 -14.39 2.86 -15.26
CA SER A 683 -14.21 1.42 -15.48
C SER A 683 -15.36 0.65 -14.86
N VAL A 684 -15.99 -0.24 -15.62
CA VAL A 684 -17.16 -1.02 -15.19
C VAL A 684 -16.93 -2.52 -15.41
N GLN A 685 -17.33 -3.34 -14.44
CA GLN A 685 -17.26 -4.80 -14.51
C GLN A 685 -18.57 -5.38 -15.06
N TYR A 686 -18.51 -6.57 -15.66
CA TYR A 686 -19.70 -7.29 -16.10
C TYR A 686 -20.71 -7.48 -14.95
N ASN A 687 -21.98 -7.21 -15.25
CA ASN A 687 -23.10 -7.29 -14.32
C ASN A 687 -22.94 -6.37 -13.08
N THR A 688 -22.38 -5.17 -13.30
CA THR A 688 -22.24 -4.13 -12.26
C THR A 688 -22.56 -2.75 -12.82
N PHE A 689 -22.72 -1.79 -11.90
CA PHE A 689 -22.79 -0.37 -12.24
C PHE A 689 -21.90 0.44 -11.31
N VAL A 690 -21.40 1.55 -11.84
CA VAL A 690 -20.47 2.47 -11.20
C VAL A 690 -20.78 3.89 -11.65
N ASP A 691 -20.32 4.86 -10.88
CA ASP A 691 -20.27 6.26 -11.26
C ASP A 691 -18.92 6.87 -10.85
N ASN A 692 -18.59 7.99 -11.49
CA ASN A 692 -17.41 8.78 -11.19
C ASN A 692 -17.77 10.27 -11.22
N HIS A 693 -17.20 11.03 -10.29
CA HIS A 693 -17.38 12.48 -10.17
C HIS A 693 -16.01 13.16 -10.37
N TYR A 694 -15.96 14.17 -11.22
CA TYR A 694 -14.73 14.90 -11.51
C TYR A 694 -14.74 16.27 -10.84
N SER A 695 -13.61 16.65 -10.26
CA SER A 695 -13.42 17.98 -9.67
C SER A 695 -13.21 19.05 -10.74
N GLU A 696 -13.20 20.31 -10.30
CA GLU A 696 -12.94 21.45 -11.20
C GLU A 696 -11.56 21.47 -11.84
#